data_AF-A0A934BQZ5-F1
#
_entry.id   AF-A0A934BQZ5-F1
#
_cell.length_a   1.000
_cell.length_b   1.000
_cell.length_c   1.000
_cell.angle_alpha   90.00
_cell.angle_beta   90.00
_cell.angle_gamma   90.00
#
_symmetry.space_group_name_H-M   'P 1'
#
loop_
_entity.id
_entity.type
_entity.pdbx_description
1 polymer ?
#
loop_
_entity_poly.entity_id
_entity_poly.type
_entity_poly.pdbx_seq_one_letter_code
_entity_poly.pdbx_strand_id
1 'polypeptide(L)'
;MNFSTTLRLWLPLACLFACAAPAAEPPPMIGFLQAEAERYEAEWRLYTGYYKTLAKNGLQGALTDSRPLYRYAPAAGKFYEQLKAFHAVVLVALEEGAATRMTDAHRQRCLAARADLERYVREGGGLFLLMQAVRYPGDEDEKFYNLLLENFGCRMLHEGVFDKTNTFTAPRSLVFPPMEFFVTANIKAHPATDGVRRLYLPRYACQPNPGVEALGLDTNWQMVVAGEPTAKSYFVGHENELNLDREASQKSAPPIAAVRAFGKGRVFIYSAPNKHVFLNHGNRQWPQITESDGDKENGKPSDSNKLVINALRWLAEPARQTGGFGTHKLAPIQPVKFEASVNWDAPFGKGRDGVRGIVGAHTSLSDGRGTVSDYEKAARAAGLSFVVFTDPLELLTPEKLAKLKNDCAAASNEEFYACPGVEFTDNLGVRWVTWGEKVVWPEESFESNGRRYPCWDGKRILARGRYACSCGFAANGIVDYRELRAANAHPANLWWFYRIFPFAYDGGKLIADNVGEYFYSLRDLRWMSVDAFTRIRSPEEVAAAAMTCASVVNNLKAGRELLNSRCGSYHLSLAAAHYVTQGPKILQWECRNSQMENPWQKTRGAQRVRLKFEVASADGIAEVKVHDADYGVVRRYAGGGAATLAREFEMVQDKQHWLALEVSDTKGRRAISRNWLVYSYKSGFHRCGDNLNILGSAQLCWHPDRNEMPSLAKIFENGFACTVQGIDSASGVASQPKLFAEDRLRTTEGDYPRNRESVVNKILDVPLGSHNLQIYSATMTHLAESYDTATRPTPSMGAVSRRTEPHEFFERRHTSYALQSRQDYFVTWNYRRPFEGGRDYHGSIIWHEGEIRWKKDATLAGDVPVPLLLTEGPGGAEFRTYDQFCVTDRDAGTLTVRLEAGREKPYRRAGVIRPGGYCATMNTDLGYLGFLSSAKSVFSYQVSTHPQTKSLVGRTYIGLGRDKQQVKAGEVWPYRFAMATLPDPRLSNELLEDLTRACNLDGGTNGYPFAVKTGKFAGAEFFFTVEADGNEAAFTIGPRDFICDLPFRVRGVEDNGCAAIYVASRKFFRFVSVVDGTAYFQEPVLPAAEIWAGNPFVCEDKAVRLTLVVDGQSPGKAPLLEVHNPTSRELATRVFSPPHTPQFGGLRAEVKLPAGDSVFFRVVGKKLKQETLIP
;
A
#
# COMPACT_ATOMS: atom_id res chain seq x y z
N MET A 1 -44.22 -26.14 54.02
CA MET A 1 -45.26 -26.67 53.11
C MET A 1 -44.57 -27.73 52.25
N ASN A 2 -44.44 -28.98 52.72
CA ASN A 2 -45.41 -30.09 52.62
C ASN A 2 -45.98 -30.20 51.19
N PHE A 3 -45.72 -31.25 50.40
CA PHE A 3 -45.98 -32.66 50.70
C PHE A 3 -44.99 -33.65 50.04
N SER A 4 -44.71 -34.73 50.77
CA SER A 4 -44.16 -35.99 50.28
C SER A 4 -45.25 -36.86 49.65
N THR A 5 -44.91 -37.75 48.70
CA THR A 5 -45.38 -39.16 48.74
C THR A 5 -44.62 -40.05 47.77
N THR A 6 -44.08 -41.11 48.36
CA THR A 6 -43.60 -42.38 47.79
C THR A 6 -44.77 -43.17 47.21
N LEU A 7 -44.63 -43.76 46.00
CA LEU A 7 -45.38 -44.96 45.63
C LEU A 7 -44.50 -45.87 44.75
N ARG A 8 -44.21 -47.07 45.28
CA ARG A 8 -43.60 -48.19 44.56
C ARG A 8 -44.71 -48.88 43.75
N LEU A 9 -44.51 -49.09 42.45
CA LEU A 9 -45.21 -50.12 41.69
C LEU A 9 -44.23 -50.87 40.80
N TRP A 10 -44.29 -52.20 40.89
CA TRP A 10 -43.58 -53.18 40.09
C TRP A 10 -44.16 -53.24 38.66
N LEU A 11 -43.31 -53.16 37.63
CA LEU A 11 -43.56 -53.69 36.28
C LEU A 11 -42.22 -54.00 35.59
N PRO A 12 -42.19 -54.97 34.65
CA PRO A 12 -41.07 -55.87 34.45
C PRO A 12 -39.94 -55.28 33.58
N LEU A 13 -38.74 -55.82 33.81
CA LEU A 13 -37.56 -55.74 32.96
C LEU A 13 -37.95 -55.95 31.47
N ALA A 14 -37.97 -54.87 30.70
CA ALA A 14 -37.73 -54.92 29.26
C ALA A 14 -36.40 -54.19 29.03
N CYS A 15 -35.31 -54.96 28.94
CA CYS A 15 -34.02 -54.49 28.47
C CYS A 15 -34.13 -54.06 27.01
N LEU A 16 -34.62 -52.84 26.75
CA LEU A 16 -34.31 -52.12 25.53
C LEU A 16 -32.87 -51.63 25.67
N PHE A 17 -31.93 -52.45 25.18
CA PHE A 17 -30.64 -51.94 24.73
C PHE A 17 -30.94 -50.86 23.70
N ALA A 18 -30.96 -49.59 24.11
CA ALA A 18 -30.68 -48.51 23.20
C ALA A 18 -29.25 -48.75 22.73
N CYS A 19 -29.09 -49.51 21.64
CA CYS A 19 -27.86 -49.49 20.86
C CYS A 19 -27.61 -48.01 20.58
N ALA A 20 -26.64 -47.41 21.28
CA ALA A 20 -26.14 -46.10 20.93
C ALA A 20 -25.86 -46.19 19.44
N ALA A 21 -26.61 -45.43 18.62
CA ALA A 21 -26.33 -45.37 17.21
C ALA A 21 -24.83 -45.09 17.07
N PRO A 22 -24.09 -45.85 16.23
CA PRO A 22 -22.67 -45.64 16.09
C PRO A 22 -22.46 -44.16 15.84
N ALA A 23 -21.61 -43.53 16.67
CA ALA A 23 -21.34 -42.11 16.55
C ALA A 23 -20.99 -41.84 15.09
N ALA A 24 -21.79 -40.98 14.43
CA ALA A 24 -21.61 -40.71 13.02
C ALA A 24 -20.15 -40.33 12.79
N GLU A 25 -19.48 -41.04 11.88
CA GLU A 25 -18.08 -40.79 11.59
C GLU A 25 -17.91 -39.31 11.21
N PRO A 26 -16.94 -38.59 11.79
CA PRO A 26 -16.80 -37.17 11.54
C PRO A 26 -16.62 -36.89 10.04
N PRO A 27 -17.13 -35.75 9.54
CA PRO A 27 -16.97 -35.38 8.15
C PRO A 27 -15.48 -35.27 7.78
N PRO A 28 -15.09 -35.54 6.52
CA PRO A 28 -13.72 -35.32 6.08
C PRO A 28 -13.27 -33.89 6.31
N MET A 29 -12.17 -33.76 7.06
CA MET A 29 -11.42 -32.52 7.26
C MET A 29 -10.53 -32.20 6.05
N ILE A 30 -10.77 -31.06 5.41
CA ILE A 30 -10.10 -30.57 4.20
C ILE A 30 -9.26 -29.33 4.55
N GLY A 31 -7.98 -29.33 4.22
CA GLY A 31 -7.08 -28.20 4.43
C GLY A 31 -6.97 -27.31 3.20
N PHE A 32 -7.14 -26.00 3.33
CA PHE A 32 -6.91 -25.04 2.25
C PHE A 32 -5.63 -24.27 2.54
N LEU A 33 -4.62 -24.41 1.67
CA LEU A 33 -3.35 -23.72 1.84
C LEU A 33 -3.51 -22.21 1.66
N GLN A 34 -3.24 -21.45 2.72
CA GLN A 34 -3.38 -20.00 2.79
C GLN A 34 -2.22 -19.39 3.58
N ALA A 35 -1.72 -18.25 3.10
CA ALA A 35 -0.70 -17.48 3.80
C ALA A 35 -1.26 -16.99 5.14
N GLU A 36 -0.51 -17.19 6.23
CA GLU A 36 -0.96 -16.76 7.56
C GLU A 36 -2.32 -17.35 7.96
N ALA A 37 -2.58 -18.62 7.59
CA ALA A 37 -3.85 -19.34 7.77
C ALA A 37 -4.54 -19.10 9.12
N GLU A 38 -3.81 -19.18 10.24
CA GLU A 38 -4.35 -18.96 11.59
C GLU A 38 -5.02 -17.58 11.75
N ARG A 39 -4.49 -16.55 11.09
CA ARG A 39 -5.01 -15.18 11.14
C ARG A 39 -6.34 -15.07 10.36
N TYR A 40 -6.42 -15.68 9.17
CA TYR A 40 -7.61 -15.65 8.31
C TYR A 40 -8.70 -16.67 8.69
N GLU A 41 -8.42 -17.63 9.56
CA GLU A 41 -9.33 -18.75 9.89
C GLU A 41 -10.71 -18.28 10.37
N ALA A 42 -10.75 -17.22 11.18
CA ALA A 42 -12.00 -16.64 11.66
C ALA A 42 -12.86 -16.10 10.51
N GLU A 43 -12.22 -15.41 9.57
CA GLU A 43 -12.88 -14.81 8.42
C GLU A 43 -13.38 -15.86 7.44
N TRP A 44 -12.54 -16.86 7.16
CA TRP A 44 -12.89 -18.00 6.34
C TRP A 44 -14.17 -18.68 6.86
N ARG A 45 -14.22 -19.00 8.15
CA ARG A 45 -15.33 -19.76 8.74
C ARG A 45 -16.62 -18.97 8.88
N LEU A 46 -16.54 -17.69 9.21
CA LEU A 46 -17.74 -16.88 9.49
C LEU A 46 -18.36 -16.29 8.22
N TYR A 47 -17.52 -15.85 7.28
CA TYR A 47 -17.98 -14.97 6.20
C TYR A 47 -17.87 -15.56 4.79
N THR A 48 -17.07 -16.60 4.56
CA THR A 48 -16.97 -17.16 3.21
C THR A 48 -18.16 -18.05 2.85
N GLY A 49 -18.68 -17.86 1.63
CA GLY A 49 -19.77 -18.69 1.11
C GLY A 49 -19.34 -20.15 0.94
N TYR A 50 -18.08 -20.39 0.60
CA TYR A 50 -17.58 -21.73 0.33
C TYR A 50 -17.45 -22.62 1.57
N TYR A 51 -17.08 -22.06 2.74
CA TYR A 51 -17.12 -22.81 3.99
C TYR A 51 -18.51 -23.41 4.27
N LYS A 52 -19.57 -22.62 4.02
CA LYS A 52 -20.96 -23.08 4.13
C LYS A 52 -21.30 -24.14 3.07
N THR A 53 -20.76 -24.02 1.86
CA THR A 53 -20.91 -25.04 0.80
C THR A 53 -20.31 -26.38 1.19
N LEU A 54 -19.11 -26.40 1.78
CA LEU A 54 -18.47 -27.62 2.27
C LEU A 54 -19.34 -28.32 3.32
N ALA A 55 -19.81 -27.57 4.32
CA ALA A 55 -20.65 -28.09 5.39
C ALA A 55 -21.95 -28.70 4.87
N LYS A 56 -22.64 -28.01 3.94
CA LYS A 56 -23.84 -28.52 3.26
C LYS A 56 -23.61 -29.83 2.49
N ASN A 57 -22.36 -30.11 2.12
CA ASN A 57 -21.95 -31.30 1.39
C ASN A 57 -21.27 -32.35 2.30
N GLY A 58 -21.42 -32.26 3.62
CA GLY A 58 -20.86 -33.24 4.55
C GLY A 58 -19.33 -33.23 4.62
N LEU A 59 -18.70 -32.09 4.32
CA LEU A 59 -17.26 -31.87 4.44
C LEU A 59 -17.01 -30.78 5.49
N GLN A 60 -15.84 -30.81 6.10
CA GLN A 60 -15.35 -29.77 6.99
C GLN A 60 -14.09 -29.16 6.41
N GLY A 61 -13.98 -27.84 6.41
CA GLY A 61 -12.79 -27.13 5.92
C GLY A 61 -12.07 -26.38 7.03
N ALA A 62 -10.75 -26.26 6.94
CA ALA A 62 -9.95 -25.30 7.69
C ALA A 62 -8.81 -24.76 6.82
N LEU A 63 -8.23 -23.63 7.19
CA LEU A 63 -7.03 -23.12 6.55
C LEU A 63 -5.78 -23.80 7.12
N THR A 64 -4.74 -23.92 6.29
CA THR A 64 -3.42 -24.43 6.69
C THR A 64 -2.33 -23.59 6.04
N ASP A 65 -1.20 -23.39 6.71
CA ASP A 65 -0.23 -22.39 6.31
C ASP A 65 0.54 -22.76 5.03
N SER A 66 0.52 -21.88 4.03
CA SER A 66 1.25 -22.07 2.77
C SER A 66 2.67 -21.49 2.77
N ARG A 67 3.09 -20.76 3.81
CA ARG A 67 4.43 -20.15 3.90
C ARG A 67 5.61 -21.13 3.76
N PRO A 68 5.52 -22.42 4.14
CA PRO A 68 6.55 -23.41 3.82
C PRO A 68 6.85 -23.57 2.32
N LEU A 69 5.90 -23.21 1.44
CA LEU A 69 6.09 -23.29 -0.01
C LEU A 69 6.97 -22.15 -0.53
N TYR A 70 6.75 -20.91 -0.08
CA TYR A 70 7.34 -19.74 -0.74
C TYR A 70 8.10 -18.77 0.18
N ARG A 71 7.92 -18.83 1.50
CA ARG A 71 8.51 -17.85 2.43
C ARG A 71 9.71 -18.39 3.19
N TYR A 72 9.68 -19.64 3.65
CA TYR A 72 10.80 -20.26 4.37
C TYR A 72 10.89 -21.76 4.08
N ALA A 73 12.09 -22.33 4.17
CA ALA A 73 12.28 -23.77 4.10
C ALA A 73 11.72 -24.43 5.37
N PRO A 74 10.79 -25.40 5.26
CA PRO A 74 10.35 -26.15 6.43
C PRO A 74 11.52 -27.00 6.94
N ALA A 75 11.63 -27.16 8.26
CA ALA A 75 12.44 -28.23 8.82
C ALA A 75 11.86 -29.58 8.34
N ALA A 76 12.73 -30.54 8.03
CA ALA A 76 12.33 -31.83 7.47
C ALA A 76 11.16 -32.48 8.24
N GLY A 77 10.10 -32.88 7.52
CA GLY A 77 8.92 -33.51 8.08
C GLY A 77 7.90 -32.57 8.74
N LYS A 78 8.24 -31.29 9.02
CA LYS A 78 7.30 -30.37 9.68
C LYS A 78 6.13 -30.00 8.79
N PHE A 79 6.35 -29.84 7.49
CA PHE A 79 5.26 -29.55 6.56
C PHE A 79 4.39 -30.80 6.39
N TYR A 80 4.99 -31.99 6.36
CA TYR A 80 4.24 -33.25 6.37
C TYR A 80 3.31 -33.37 7.59
N GLU A 81 3.79 -33.12 8.81
CA GLU A 81 2.94 -33.19 10.02
C GLU A 81 1.79 -32.18 9.98
N GLN A 82 2.05 -30.98 9.45
CA GLN A 82 1.03 -29.97 9.22
C GLN A 82 -0.05 -30.45 8.22
N LEU A 83 0.35 -31.08 7.12
CA LEU A 83 -0.57 -31.60 6.09
C LEU A 83 -1.37 -32.81 6.60
N LYS A 84 -0.75 -33.69 7.39
CA LYS A 84 -1.37 -34.90 7.96
C LYS A 84 -2.56 -34.60 8.87
N ALA A 85 -2.66 -33.38 9.40
CA ALA A 85 -3.84 -32.94 10.15
C ALA A 85 -5.14 -32.93 9.31
N PHE A 86 -5.05 -33.13 7.99
CA PHE A 86 -6.15 -33.13 7.04
C PHE A 86 -6.26 -34.47 6.30
N HIS A 87 -7.46 -34.82 5.82
CA HIS A 87 -7.65 -35.98 4.95
C HIS A 87 -7.30 -35.66 3.49
N ALA A 88 -7.58 -34.43 3.08
CA ALA A 88 -7.16 -33.89 1.79
C ALA A 88 -6.72 -32.42 1.95
N VAL A 89 -5.78 -31.98 1.11
CA VAL A 89 -5.29 -30.59 1.09
C VAL A 89 -5.45 -30.00 -0.30
N VAL A 90 -5.93 -28.76 -0.37
CA VAL A 90 -6.03 -27.94 -1.58
C VAL A 90 -4.82 -27.03 -1.65
N LEU A 91 -4.01 -27.23 -2.69
CA LEU A 91 -2.86 -26.42 -3.05
C LEU A 91 -3.20 -25.60 -4.29
N VAL A 92 -3.12 -24.28 -4.14
CA VAL A 92 -3.29 -23.32 -5.22
C VAL A 92 -1.91 -22.84 -5.66
N ALA A 93 -1.60 -22.93 -6.95
CA ALA A 93 -0.43 -22.27 -7.51
C ALA A 93 -0.61 -20.75 -7.35
N LEU A 94 0.36 -20.08 -6.73
CA LEU A 94 0.32 -18.64 -6.52
C LEU A 94 0.45 -17.91 -7.86
N GLU A 95 -0.39 -16.89 -8.08
CA GLU A 95 -0.25 -16.00 -9.23
C GLU A 95 1.00 -15.09 -9.09
N GLU A 96 1.56 -14.95 -7.89
CA GLU A 96 2.77 -14.16 -7.62
C GLU A 96 3.51 -14.63 -6.35
N GLY A 97 4.84 -14.43 -6.33
CA GLY A 97 5.63 -14.43 -5.10
C GLY A 97 6.19 -15.78 -4.64
N ALA A 98 6.07 -16.84 -5.44
CA ALA A 98 6.77 -18.10 -5.19
C ALA A 98 8.27 -17.97 -5.51
N ALA A 99 8.60 -17.40 -6.67
CA ALA A 99 9.96 -17.06 -7.08
C ALA A 99 9.98 -16.01 -8.21
N THR A 100 10.23 -14.75 -7.88
CA THR A 100 10.57 -13.70 -8.88
C THR A 100 11.81 -14.04 -9.72
N ARG A 101 12.68 -14.89 -9.18
CA ARG A 101 13.77 -15.58 -9.88
C ARG A 101 14.10 -16.84 -9.08
N MET A 102 14.32 -17.95 -9.76
CA MET A 102 14.68 -19.20 -9.11
C MET A 102 16.15 -19.15 -8.65
N THR A 103 16.35 -19.10 -7.34
CA THR A 103 17.67 -19.17 -6.69
C THR A 103 17.90 -20.57 -6.12
N ASP A 104 19.12 -20.88 -5.69
CA ASP A 104 19.39 -22.15 -5.00
C ASP A 104 18.59 -22.28 -3.71
N ALA A 105 18.40 -21.19 -2.96
CA ALA A 105 17.55 -21.20 -1.77
C ALA A 105 16.09 -21.53 -2.12
N HIS A 106 15.57 -20.99 -3.23
CA HIS A 106 14.24 -21.33 -3.74
C HIS A 106 14.15 -22.80 -4.14
N ARG A 107 15.16 -23.32 -4.84
CA ARG A 107 15.26 -24.73 -5.23
C ARG A 107 15.28 -25.66 -4.02
N GLN A 108 16.12 -25.38 -3.02
CA GLN A 108 16.21 -26.20 -1.81
C GLN A 108 14.91 -26.18 -0.99
N ARG A 109 14.29 -25.00 -0.82
CA ARG A 109 12.96 -24.88 -0.19
C ARG A 109 11.92 -25.71 -0.95
N CYS A 110 11.87 -25.58 -2.28
CA CYS A 110 10.95 -26.31 -3.14
C CYS A 110 11.11 -27.82 -2.97
N LEU A 111 12.35 -28.33 -3.00
CA LEU A 111 12.64 -29.76 -2.84
C LEU A 111 12.26 -30.27 -1.45
N ALA A 112 12.51 -29.51 -0.39
CA ALA A 112 12.09 -29.87 0.97
C ALA A 112 10.56 -29.95 1.10
N ALA A 113 9.85 -28.95 0.57
CA ALA A 113 8.39 -28.95 0.57
C ALA A 113 7.81 -30.08 -0.31
N ARG A 114 8.44 -30.37 -1.45
CA ARG A 114 8.08 -31.49 -2.33
C ARG A 114 8.18 -32.82 -1.61
N ALA A 115 9.29 -33.08 -0.91
CA ALA A 115 9.49 -34.33 -0.20
C ALA A 115 8.39 -34.59 0.84
N ASP A 116 8.01 -33.55 1.59
CA ASP A 116 6.93 -33.63 2.59
C ASP A 116 5.55 -33.82 1.94
N LEU A 117 5.28 -33.12 0.82
CA LEU A 117 4.03 -33.23 0.06
C LEU A 117 3.86 -34.63 -0.55
N GLU A 118 4.91 -35.16 -1.19
CA GLU A 118 4.92 -36.52 -1.73
C GLU A 118 4.72 -37.56 -0.65
N ARG A 119 5.39 -37.41 0.50
CA ARG A 119 5.23 -38.33 1.63
C ARG A 119 3.78 -38.33 2.13
N TYR A 120 3.18 -37.15 2.29
CA TYR A 120 1.79 -37.01 2.71
C TYR A 120 0.83 -37.78 1.81
N VAL A 121 0.95 -37.62 0.48
CA VAL A 121 0.09 -38.34 -0.47
C VAL A 121 0.41 -39.83 -0.50
N ARG A 122 1.69 -40.21 -0.56
CA ARG A 122 2.13 -41.61 -0.63
C ARG A 122 1.61 -42.43 0.54
N GLU A 123 1.48 -41.83 1.72
CA GLU A 123 0.99 -42.48 2.93
C GLU A 123 -0.54 -42.52 3.07
N GLY A 124 -1.30 -41.84 2.20
CA GLY A 124 -2.77 -41.91 2.18
C GLY A 124 -3.49 -40.58 2.03
N GLY A 125 -2.78 -39.45 2.17
CA GLY A 125 -3.37 -38.12 2.03
C GLY A 125 -3.89 -37.83 0.63
N GLY A 126 -4.96 -37.03 0.53
CA GLY A 126 -5.46 -36.50 -0.73
C GLY A 126 -4.84 -35.14 -1.08
N LEU A 127 -4.46 -34.92 -2.34
CA LEU A 127 -3.96 -33.64 -2.83
C LEU A 127 -4.80 -33.11 -3.99
N PHE A 128 -5.38 -31.93 -3.81
CA PHE A 128 -6.05 -31.17 -4.87
C PHE A 128 -5.16 -30.02 -5.33
N LEU A 129 -4.72 -30.07 -6.58
CA LEU A 129 -3.94 -29.06 -7.27
C LEU A 129 -4.83 -28.13 -8.11
N LEU A 130 -4.78 -26.82 -7.85
CA LEU A 130 -5.37 -25.78 -8.69
C LEU A 130 -4.26 -24.97 -9.35
N MET A 131 -4.16 -25.03 -10.68
CA MET A 131 -3.15 -24.32 -11.47
C MET A 131 -3.70 -22.98 -11.94
N GLN A 132 -2.86 -21.93 -11.89
CA GLN A 132 -3.23 -20.56 -12.27
C GLN A 132 -2.08 -19.87 -12.99
N ALA A 133 -2.41 -18.87 -13.80
CA ALA A 133 -1.45 -18.08 -14.54
C ALA A 133 -0.47 -17.31 -13.64
N VAL A 134 0.77 -17.17 -14.10
CA VAL A 134 1.73 -16.23 -13.53
C VAL A 134 1.25 -14.80 -13.81
N ARG A 135 1.24 -13.94 -12.79
CA ARG A 135 0.77 -12.55 -12.89
C ARG A 135 1.82 -11.64 -13.50
N TYR A 136 3.02 -11.61 -12.93
CA TYR A 136 4.04 -10.62 -13.28
C TYR A 136 5.00 -11.12 -14.37
N PRO A 137 5.27 -10.29 -15.39
CA PRO A 137 6.27 -10.58 -16.41
C PRO A 137 7.65 -10.85 -15.79
N GLY A 138 8.30 -11.93 -16.21
CA GLY A 138 9.64 -12.31 -15.75
C GLY A 138 9.72 -12.92 -14.35
N ASP A 139 8.59 -13.17 -13.69
CA ASP A 139 8.55 -14.05 -12.51
C ASP A 139 8.66 -15.52 -12.94
N GLU A 140 9.34 -16.34 -12.14
CA GLU A 140 9.62 -17.75 -12.42
C GLU A 140 8.77 -18.68 -11.54
N ASP A 141 7.58 -18.23 -11.14
CA ASP A 141 6.64 -18.99 -10.31
C ASP A 141 6.28 -20.34 -10.97
N GLU A 142 6.07 -20.36 -12.29
CA GLU A 142 5.85 -21.58 -13.07
C GLU A 142 6.99 -22.59 -12.90
N LYS A 143 8.25 -22.13 -12.92
CA LYS A 143 9.43 -23.00 -12.71
C LYS A 143 9.46 -23.57 -11.30
N PHE A 144 9.08 -22.76 -10.30
CA PHE A 144 8.98 -23.21 -8.91
C PHE A 144 7.96 -24.32 -8.76
N TYR A 145 6.74 -24.13 -9.29
CA TYR A 145 5.67 -25.13 -9.21
C TYR A 145 5.95 -26.37 -10.04
N ASN A 146 6.56 -26.24 -11.23
CA ASN A 146 6.98 -27.38 -12.02
C ASN A 146 8.02 -28.23 -11.30
N LEU A 147 8.94 -27.63 -10.53
CA LEU A 147 9.87 -28.38 -9.69
C LEU A 147 9.16 -29.06 -8.50
N LEU A 148 8.22 -28.36 -7.86
CA LEU A 148 7.42 -28.88 -6.75
C LEU A 148 6.60 -30.11 -7.17
N LEU A 149 6.10 -30.09 -8.42
CA LEU A 149 5.15 -31.09 -8.94
C LEU A 149 5.80 -32.18 -9.80
N GLU A 150 7.10 -32.08 -10.09
CA GLU A 150 7.83 -32.96 -11.03
C GLU A 150 7.50 -34.45 -10.86
N ASN A 151 7.58 -34.98 -9.63
CA ASN A 151 7.35 -36.40 -9.36
C ASN A 151 5.87 -36.82 -9.37
N PHE A 152 4.94 -35.87 -9.30
CA PHE A 152 3.53 -36.13 -9.55
C PHE A 152 3.22 -36.27 -11.04
N GLY A 153 4.20 -36.06 -11.93
CA GLY A 153 4.07 -36.26 -13.37
C GLY A 153 3.17 -35.22 -14.04
N CYS A 154 3.06 -34.03 -13.46
CA CYS A 154 2.33 -32.90 -14.04
C CYS A 154 3.18 -31.62 -14.04
N ARG A 155 2.91 -30.74 -14.99
CA ARG A 155 3.51 -29.41 -15.09
C ARG A 155 2.55 -28.39 -15.69
N MET A 156 2.74 -27.15 -15.30
CA MET A 156 2.19 -25.98 -16.00
C MET A 156 2.94 -25.80 -17.31
N LEU A 157 2.21 -25.58 -18.40
CA LEU A 157 2.77 -25.11 -19.65
C LEU A 157 2.61 -23.59 -19.69
N HIS A 158 3.56 -22.88 -20.27
CA HIS A 158 3.44 -21.44 -20.52
C HIS A 158 2.45 -21.14 -21.68
N GLU A 159 1.22 -21.63 -21.54
CA GLU A 159 0.16 -21.67 -22.54
C GLU A 159 -1.21 -21.61 -21.86
N GLY A 160 -2.22 -21.02 -22.51
CA GLY A 160 -3.60 -20.98 -22.00
C GLY A 160 -4.58 -21.73 -22.91
N VAL A 161 -5.63 -22.31 -22.33
CA VAL A 161 -6.66 -23.06 -23.08
C VAL A 161 -7.87 -22.17 -23.37
N PHE A 162 -8.36 -22.22 -24.61
CA PHE A 162 -9.63 -21.60 -25.00
C PHE A 162 -10.30 -22.37 -26.14
N ASP A 163 -11.62 -22.28 -26.26
CA ASP A 163 -12.37 -22.80 -27.41
C ASP A 163 -13.11 -21.64 -28.09
N LYS A 164 -12.65 -21.25 -29.28
CA LYS A 164 -13.26 -20.18 -30.07
C LYS A 164 -14.61 -20.57 -30.66
N THR A 165 -14.93 -21.87 -30.71
CA THR A 165 -16.17 -22.39 -31.31
C THR A 165 -17.29 -22.51 -30.27
N ASN A 166 -17.00 -23.07 -29.10
CA ASN A 166 -17.99 -23.30 -28.04
C ASN A 166 -17.96 -22.19 -26.97
N THR A 167 -18.23 -20.95 -27.37
CA THR A 167 -18.17 -19.79 -26.47
C THR A 167 -19.52 -19.48 -25.81
N PHE A 168 -19.45 -18.86 -24.64
CA PHE A 168 -20.56 -18.24 -23.95
C PHE A 168 -20.13 -16.86 -23.47
N THR A 169 -20.89 -15.82 -23.80
CA THR A 169 -20.66 -14.48 -23.27
C THR A 169 -21.63 -14.25 -22.14
N ALA A 170 -21.11 -14.18 -20.92
CA ALA A 170 -21.92 -13.83 -19.77
C ALA A 170 -22.38 -12.37 -19.89
N PRO A 171 -23.63 -12.06 -19.50
CA PRO A 171 -24.11 -10.70 -19.50
C PRO A 171 -23.26 -9.83 -18.56
N ARG A 172 -23.28 -8.52 -18.82
CA ARG A 172 -22.64 -7.54 -17.94
C ARG A 172 -23.10 -7.72 -16.50
N SER A 173 -22.15 -7.74 -15.57
CA SER A 173 -22.43 -7.69 -14.13
C SER A 173 -22.25 -6.27 -13.59
N LEU A 174 -22.52 -6.06 -12.31
CA LEU A 174 -22.31 -4.78 -11.63
C LEU A 174 -20.85 -4.28 -11.71
N VAL A 175 -19.90 -5.21 -11.72
CA VAL A 175 -18.46 -4.90 -11.57
C VAL A 175 -17.63 -5.28 -12.79
N PHE A 176 -18.07 -6.26 -13.59
CA PHE A 176 -17.37 -6.70 -14.78
C PHE A 176 -18.13 -6.36 -16.06
N PRO A 177 -17.43 -5.98 -17.14
CA PRO A 177 -18.01 -5.98 -18.48
C PRO A 177 -18.47 -7.39 -18.86
N PRO A 178 -19.17 -7.58 -20.00
CA PRO A 178 -19.41 -8.91 -20.53
C PRO A 178 -18.12 -9.72 -20.56
N MET A 179 -18.17 -10.94 -20.02
CA MET A 179 -17.01 -11.82 -19.90
C MET A 179 -17.21 -13.04 -20.79
N GLU A 180 -16.14 -13.44 -21.47
CA GLU A 180 -16.14 -14.60 -22.35
C GLU A 180 -15.72 -15.86 -21.61
N PHE A 181 -16.49 -16.91 -21.83
CA PHE A 181 -16.27 -18.26 -21.35
C PHE A 181 -16.28 -19.22 -22.54
N PHE A 182 -15.73 -20.40 -22.34
CA PHE A 182 -15.93 -21.54 -23.22
C PHE A 182 -16.54 -22.71 -22.46
N VAL A 183 -17.22 -23.58 -23.18
CA VAL A 183 -18.04 -24.64 -22.61
C VAL A 183 -17.46 -25.99 -22.96
N THR A 184 -17.46 -26.93 -22.01
CA THR A 184 -17.18 -28.33 -22.31
C THR A 184 -18.13 -29.29 -21.58
N ALA A 185 -18.54 -30.34 -22.30
CA ALA A 185 -19.23 -31.53 -21.82
C ALA A 185 -18.39 -32.80 -22.04
N ASN A 186 -17.12 -32.68 -22.45
CA ASN A 186 -16.17 -33.78 -22.63
C ASN A 186 -15.67 -34.30 -21.27
N ILE A 187 -16.57 -35.01 -20.59
CA ILE A 187 -16.43 -35.49 -19.21
C ILE A 187 -16.53 -37.01 -19.22
N LYS A 188 -15.50 -37.67 -18.69
CA LYS A 188 -15.48 -39.13 -18.54
C LYS A 188 -16.04 -39.53 -17.18
N ALA A 189 -16.71 -40.69 -17.13
CA ALA A 189 -17.23 -41.24 -15.89
C ALA A 189 -16.10 -41.57 -14.91
N HIS A 190 -16.19 -41.03 -13.70
CA HIS A 190 -15.29 -41.26 -12.58
C HIS A 190 -15.99 -40.78 -11.29
N PRO A 191 -15.67 -41.29 -10.09
CA PRO A 191 -16.25 -40.77 -8.84
C PRO A 191 -16.12 -39.25 -8.67
N ALA A 192 -15.00 -38.66 -9.10
CA ALA A 192 -14.79 -37.21 -9.08
C ALA A 192 -15.72 -36.43 -10.04
N THR A 193 -16.22 -37.05 -11.11
CA THR A 193 -17.10 -36.43 -12.12
C THR A 193 -18.55 -36.91 -11.99
N ASP A 194 -18.92 -37.58 -10.90
CA ASP A 194 -20.25 -38.15 -10.75
C ASP A 194 -21.36 -37.08 -10.85
N GLY A 195 -22.25 -37.29 -11.82
CA GLY A 195 -23.33 -36.36 -12.16
C GLY A 195 -22.88 -34.96 -12.62
N VAL A 196 -21.62 -34.77 -13.01
CA VAL A 196 -21.11 -33.56 -13.68
C VAL A 196 -21.40 -33.70 -15.17
N ARG A 197 -22.10 -32.74 -15.77
CA ARG A 197 -22.55 -32.78 -17.17
C ARG A 197 -21.88 -31.74 -18.05
N ARG A 198 -21.50 -30.60 -17.48
CA ARG A 198 -20.93 -29.48 -18.22
C ARG A 198 -20.16 -28.53 -17.33
N LEU A 199 -19.07 -27.97 -17.84
CA LEU A 199 -18.34 -26.87 -17.22
C LEU A 199 -18.35 -25.63 -18.12
N TYR A 200 -18.45 -24.44 -17.50
CA TYR A 200 -18.19 -23.16 -18.13
C TYR A 200 -16.86 -22.62 -17.61
N LEU A 201 -15.90 -22.37 -18.50
CA LEU A 201 -14.52 -22.05 -18.14
C LEU A 201 -14.16 -20.67 -18.68
N PRO A 202 -13.51 -19.81 -17.89
CA PRO A 202 -13.28 -18.42 -18.29
C PRO A 202 -12.17 -18.34 -19.35
N ARG A 203 -12.29 -17.39 -20.29
CA ARG A 203 -11.16 -17.01 -21.17
C ARG A 203 -10.00 -16.44 -20.36
N TYR A 204 -10.33 -15.64 -19.34
CA TYR A 204 -9.39 -14.84 -18.57
C TYR A 204 -9.57 -15.03 -17.08
N ALA A 205 -8.46 -15.03 -16.33
CA ALA A 205 -8.50 -15.17 -14.88
C ALA A 205 -9.23 -13.97 -14.22
N CYS A 206 -8.95 -12.75 -14.70
CA CYS A 206 -9.61 -11.46 -14.43
C CYS A 206 -8.89 -10.33 -15.20
N GLN A 207 -7.59 -10.54 -15.43
CA GLN A 207 -6.72 -9.79 -16.33
C GLN A 207 -6.53 -10.63 -17.62
N PRO A 208 -5.90 -10.10 -18.68
CA PRO A 208 -5.70 -10.82 -19.96
C PRO A 208 -4.88 -12.13 -19.88
N ASN A 209 -4.45 -12.54 -18.69
CA ASN A 209 -3.82 -13.82 -18.39
C ASN A 209 -4.81 -14.98 -18.57
N PRO A 210 -4.34 -16.19 -18.91
CA PRO A 210 -5.20 -17.34 -19.14
C PRO A 210 -6.20 -17.62 -18.01
N GLY A 211 -7.47 -17.79 -18.36
CA GLY A 211 -8.51 -18.26 -17.43
C GLY A 211 -8.51 -19.77 -17.24
N VAL A 212 -7.78 -20.52 -18.08
CA VAL A 212 -7.50 -21.94 -17.92
C VAL A 212 -6.06 -22.19 -18.36
N GLU A 213 -5.21 -22.65 -17.44
CA GLU A 213 -3.82 -22.99 -17.75
C GLU A 213 -3.74 -24.28 -18.57
N ALA A 214 -2.81 -24.39 -19.50
CA ALA A 214 -2.59 -25.65 -20.20
C ALA A 214 -1.73 -26.60 -19.35
N LEU A 215 -2.14 -27.86 -19.25
CA LEU A 215 -1.48 -28.86 -18.41
C LEU A 215 -0.64 -29.82 -19.24
N GLY A 216 0.62 -30.03 -18.85
CA GLY A 216 1.42 -31.16 -19.31
C GLY A 216 1.28 -32.33 -18.33
N LEU A 217 0.73 -33.45 -18.78
CA LEU A 217 0.50 -34.64 -17.96
C LEU A 217 1.24 -35.85 -18.52
N ASP A 218 1.85 -36.67 -17.65
CA ASP A 218 2.39 -37.98 -18.01
C ASP A 218 1.28 -39.03 -18.22
N THR A 219 1.67 -40.26 -18.61
CA THR A 219 0.74 -41.37 -18.88
C THR A 219 0.07 -41.96 -17.64
N ASN A 220 0.50 -41.59 -16.43
CA ASN A 220 -0.10 -42.08 -15.17
C ASN A 220 -1.35 -41.27 -14.78
N TRP A 221 -1.63 -40.17 -15.48
CA TRP A 221 -2.83 -39.37 -15.26
C TRP A 221 -4.01 -39.89 -16.09
N GLN A 222 -5.14 -40.08 -15.42
CA GLN A 222 -6.42 -40.25 -16.09
C GLN A 222 -7.09 -38.89 -16.25
N MET A 223 -7.14 -38.40 -17.48
CA MET A 223 -7.92 -37.22 -17.83
C MET A 223 -9.42 -37.53 -17.68
N VAL A 224 -10.09 -36.82 -16.77
CA VAL A 224 -11.52 -37.00 -16.48
C VAL A 224 -12.38 -35.86 -17.03
N VAL A 225 -11.77 -34.70 -17.31
CA VAL A 225 -12.37 -33.61 -18.07
C VAL A 225 -11.35 -33.07 -19.06
N ALA A 226 -11.77 -32.89 -20.30
CA ALA A 226 -10.99 -32.27 -21.36
C ALA A 226 -11.78 -31.11 -21.99
N GLY A 227 -11.13 -30.27 -22.78
CA GLY A 227 -11.84 -29.38 -23.68
C GLY A 227 -12.60 -30.16 -24.75
N GLU A 228 -13.48 -29.50 -25.48
CA GLU A 228 -14.08 -30.09 -26.68
C GLU A 228 -13.01 -30.37 -27.74
N PRO A 229 -13.29 -31.21 -28.76
CA PRO A 229 -12.36 -31.46 -29.86
C PRO A 229 -11.89 -30.18 -30.58
N THR A 230 -12.67 -29.10 -30.52
CA THR A 230 -12.37 -27.77 -31.07
C THR A 230 -11.51 -26.88 -30.17
N ALA A 231 -11.44 -27.19 -28.87
CA ALA A 231 -10.63 -26.44 -27.92
C ALA A 231 -9.12 -26.68 -28.14
N LYS A 232 -8.31 -25.63 -27.94
CA LYS A 232 -6.86 -25.63 -28.17
C LYS A 232 -6.12 -24.90 -27.05
N SER A 233 -4.82 -25.14 -26.92
CA SER A 233 -3.93 -24.26 -26.18
C SER A 233 -3.34 -23.17 -27.10
N TYR A 234 -3.03 -22.03 -26.50
CA TYR A 234 -2.55 -20.81 -27.14
C TYR A 234 -1.34 -20.26 -26.39
N PHE A 235 -0.46 -19.59 -27.13
CA PHE A 235 0.78 -19.06 -26.58
C PHE A 235 0.50 -17.95 -25.56
N VAL A 236 1.27 -17.95 -24.46
CA VAL A 236 1.30 -16.86 -23.50
C VAL A 236 2.55 -16.03 -23.76
N GLY A 237 2.38 -14.71 -23.93
CA GLY A 237 3.47 -13.78 -24.22
C GLY A 237 4.35 -13.47 -23.02
N HIS A 238 5.43 -12.72 -23.23
CA HIS A 238 6.30 -12.23 -22.14
C HIS A 238 5.50 -11.46 -21.06
N GLU A 239 4.46 -10.73 -21.46
CA GLU A 239 3.59 -9.99 -20.55
C GLU A 239 2.60 -10.90 -19.77
N ASN A 240 2.72 -12.22 -19.93
CA ASN A 240 1.80 -13.25 -19.43
C ASN A 240 0.35 -13.13 -19.97
N GLU A 241 0.16 -12.44 -21.09
CA GLU A 241 -1.14 -12.31 -21.76
C GLU A 241 -1.39 -13.45 -22.76
N LEU A 242 -2.65 -13.90 -22.85
CA LEU A 242 -3.08 -14.97 -23.75
C LEU A 242 -3.19 -14.48 -25.21
N ASN A 243 -2.40 -15.06 -26.11
CA ASN A 243 -2.43 -14.73 -27.54
C ASN A 243 -3.21 -15.78 -28.34
N LEU A 244 -4.47 -15.47 -28.64
CA LEU A 244 -5.36 -16.36 -29.39
C LEU A 244 -5.02 -16.50 -30.88
N ASP A 245 -4.14 -15.68 -31.45
CA ASP A 245 -3.74 -15.77 -32.86
C ASP A 245 -2.60 -16.77 -33.07
N ARG A 246 -1.96 -17.21 -31.99
CA ARG A 246 -0.86 -18.18 -32.02
C ARG A 246 -1.23 -19.43 -31.22
N GLU A 247 -1.70 -20.45 -31.93
CA GLU A 247 -1.91 -21.77 -31.34
C GLU A 247 -0.60 -22.35 -30.78
N ALA A 248 -0.67 -23.04 -29.65
CA ALA A 248 0.47 -23.64 -28.98
C ALA A 248 0.45 -25.17 -29.09
N SER A 249 0.90 -25.90 -28.06
CA SER A 249 1.22 -27.33 -28.18
C SER A 249 0.00 -28.27 -28.29
N GLN A 250 -1.15 -27.92 -27.71
CA GLN A 250 -2.32 -28.80 -27.63
C GLN A 250 -3.37 -28.40 -28.68
N LYS A 251 -3.54 -29.25 -29.70
CA LYS A 251 -4.32 -28.92 -30.91
C LYS A 251 -5.80 -29.34 -30.86
N SER A 252 -6.18 -30.16 -29.89
CA SER A 252 -7.55 -30.67 -29.73
C SER A 252 -7.73 -31.22 -28.31
N ALA A 253 -8.92 -31.05 -27.73
CA ALA A 253 -9.33 -31.63 -26.44
C ALA A 253 -8.26 -31.55 -25.32
N PRO A 254 -7.70 -30.36 -25.03
CA PRO A 254 -6.68 -30.17 -24.00
C PRO A 254 -7.18 -30.62 -22.61
N PRO A 255 -6.32 -31.18 -21.74
CA PRO A 255 -6.73 -31.57 -20.39
C PRO A 255 -7.20 -30.38 -19.54
N ILE A 256 -8.36 -30.53 -18.90
CA ILE A 256 -8.91 -29.52 -17.97
C ILE A 256 -8.82 -30.02 -16.53
N ALA A 257 -9.19 -31.28 -16.30
CA ALA A 257 -9.08 -31.93 -15.00
C ALA A 257 -8.65 -33.40 -15.15
N ALA A 258 -7.78 -33.85 -14.24
CA ALA A 258 -7.26 -35.21 -14.24
C ALA A 258 -7.11 -35.77 -12.81
N VAL A 259 -7.16 -37.09 -12.71
CA VAL A 259 -6.99 -37.85 -11.47
C VAL A 259 -5.81 -38.80 -11.58
N ARG A 260 -5.15 -39.07 -10.46
CA ARG A 260 -4.05 -40.03 -10.36
C ARG A 260 -4.02 -40.68 -8.97
N ALA A 261 -3.70 -41.97 -8.91
CA ALA A 261 -3.28 -42.63 -7.68
C ALA A 261 -1.79 -42.38 -7.43
N PHE A 262 -1.39 -42.15 -6.18
CA PHE A 262 0.01 -41.91 -5.82
C PHE A 262 0.34 -42.53 -4.46
N GLY A 263 1.00 -43.70 -4.48
CA GLY A 263 1.13 -44.53 -3.28
C GLY A 263 -0.24 -44.98 -2.78
N LYS A 264 -0.52 -44.78 -1.48
CA LYS A 264 -1.83 -45.07 -0.88
C LYS A 264 -2.84 -43.93 -1.07
N GLY A 265 -2.39 -42.72 -1.41
CA GLY A 265 -3.23 -41.55 -1.59
C GLY A 265 -3.61 -41.29 -3.04
N ARG A 266 -4.18 -40.10 -3.26
CA ARG A 266 -4.78 -39.69 -4.53
C ARG A 266 -4.48 -38.23 -4.82
N VAL A 267 -4.39 -37.89 -6.10
CA VAL A 267 -4.17 -36.53 -6.59
C VAL A 267 -5.24 -36.19 -7.61
N PHE A 268 -5.78 -34.96 -7.51
CA PHE A 268 -6.67 -34.36 -8.49
C PHE A 268 -6.07 -33.03 -8.92
N ILE A 269 -6.03 -32.76 -10.22
CA ILE A 269 -5.60 -31.48 -10.79
C ILE A 269 -6.76 -30.86 -11.56
N TYR A 270 -6.96 -29.56 -11.39
CA TYR A 270 -7.94 -28.77 -12.13
C TYR A 270 -7.33 -27.43 -12.52
N SER A 271 -7.49 -27.07 -13.79
CA SER A 271 -6.79 -25.92 -14.38
C SER A 271 -7.54 -24.59 -14.32
N ALA A 272 -8.60 -24.50 -13.50
CA ALA A 272 -9.36 -23.27 -13.31
C ALA A 272 -8.83 -22.46 -12.10
N PRO A 273 -8.69 -21.13 -12.21
CA PRO A 273 -8.27 -20.28 -11.10
C PRO A 273 -9.24 -20.34 -9.91
N ASN A 274 -8.71 -20.34 -8.69
CA ASN A 274 -9.47 -20.44 -7.44
C ASN A 274 -10.58 -19.37 -7.30
N LYS A 275 -10.40 -18.20 -7.92
CA LYS A 275 -11.40 -17.12 -8.00
C LYS A 275 -12.66 -17.47 -8.78
N HIS A 276 -12.57 -18.43 -9.69
CA HIS A 276 -13.68 -19.02 -10.45
C HIS A 276 -14.14 -20.37 -9.89
N VAL A 277 -13.56 -20.80 -8.75
CA VAL A 277 -13.85 -22.12 -8.16
C VAL A 277 -14.46 -21.99 -6.77
N PHE A 278 -13.81 -21.29 -5.85
CA PHE A 278 -14.31 -21.18 -4.47
C PHE A 278 -14.16 -19.80 -3.82
N LEU A 279 -13.17 -18.98 -4.18
CA LEU A 279 -12.88 -17.74 -3.44
C LEU A 279 -14.05 -16.75 -3.49
N ASN A 280 -14.71 -16.63 -4.65
CA ASN A 280 -15.85 -15.74 -4.85
C ASN A 280 -17.20 -16.47 -4.79
N HIS A 281 -17.23 -17.76 -4.44
CA HIS A 281 -18.46 -18.53 -4.46
C HIS A 281 -19.48 -17.99 -3.45
N GLY A 282 -20.67 -17.64 -3.95
CA GLY A 282 -21.74 -17.04 -3.17
C GLY A 282 -21.62 -15.51 -2.97
N ASN A 283 -20.59 -14.87 -3.53
CA ASN A 283 -20.56 -13.41 -3.62
C ASN A 283 -21.56 -12.93 -4.70
N ARG A 284 -22.52 -12.08 -4.31
CA ARG A 284 -23.55 -11.53 -5.20
C ARG A 284 -23.00 -10.67 -6.35
N GLN A 285 -21.83 -10.05 -6.17
CA GLN A 285 -21.19 -9.23 -7.21
C GLN A 285 -20.42 -10.07 -8.23
N TRP A 286 -20.19 -11.35 -7.92
CA TRP A 286 -19.58 -12.31 -8.82
C TRP A 286 -20.67 -13.06 -9.60
N PRO A 287 -20.54 -13.25 -10.93
CA PRO A 287 -21.63 -13.79 -11.74
C PRO A 287 -21.85 -15.30 -11.57
N GLN A 288 -20.96 -16.00 -10.86
CA GLN A 288 -21.05 -17.44 -10.55
C GLN A 288 -21.12 -18.37 -11.79
N ILE A 289 -20.66 -17.90 -12.96
CA ILE A 289 -20.79 -18.63 -14.24
C ILE A 289 -20.04 -19.95 -14.20
N THR A 290 -18.77 -19.94 -13.77
CA THR A 290 -17.95 -21.14 -13.71
C THR A 290 -18.38 -22.06 -12.58
N GLU A 291 -18.73 -21.50 -11.42
CA GLU A 291 -19.02 -22.25 -10.21
C GLU A 291 -20.34 -23.02 -10.27
N SER A 292 -21.43 -22.37 -10.72
CA SER A 292 -22.79 -22.91 -10.62
C SER A 292 -23.76 -22.48 -11.72
N ASP A 293 -23.77 -21.20 -12.11
CA ASP A 293 -24.91 -20.63 -12.85
C ASP A 293 -24.87 -20.95 -14.35
N GLY A 294 -23.67 -21.05 -14.95
CA GLY A 294 -23.52 -21.31 -16.38
C GLY A 294 -24.39 -20.41 -17.25
N ASP A 295 -25.10 -21.00 -18.22
CA ASP A 295 -26.14 -20.34 -19.01
C ASP A 295 -27.51 -20.61 -18.37
N LYS A 296 -27.76 -19.87 -17.29
CA LYS A 296 -28.96 -20.01 -16.45
C LYS A 296 -30.25 -19.75 -17.20
N GLU A 297 -30.26 -18.79 -18.13
CA GLU A 297 -31.43 -18.40 -18.91
C GLU A 297 -31.95 -19.55 -19.79
N ASN A 298 -31.03 -20.40 -20.28
CA ASN A 298 -31.38 -21.58 -21.07
C ASN A 298 -31.38 -22.89 -20.26
N GLY A 299 -31.35 -22.83 -18.92
CA GLY A 299 -31.38 -24.01 -18.05
C GLY A 299 -30.12 -24.88 -18.15
N LYS A 300 -28.96 -24.26 -18.41
CA LYS A 300 -27.67 -24.92 -18.65
C LYS A 300 -26.63 -24.52 -17.59
N PRO A 301 -26.76 -25.00 -16.34
CA PRO A 301 -25.83 -24.66 -15.26
C PRO A 301 -24.42 -25.21 -15.51
N SER A 302 -23.45 -24.66 -14.77
CA SER A 302 -22.10 -25.21 -14.67
C SER A 302 -22.00 -26.15 -13.47
N ASP A 303 -21.33 -27.28 -13.63
CA ASP A 303 -21.14 -28.29 -12.57
C ASP A 303 -19.76 -28.23 -11.91
N SER A 304 -18.98 -27.14 -12.07
CA SER A 304 -17.61 -27.06 -11.55
C SER A 304 -17.55 -27.22 -10.03
N ASN A 305 -18.48 -26.63 -9.27
CA ASN A 305 -18.53 -26.86 -7.82
C ASN A 305 -18.83 -28.31 -7.47
N LYS A 306 -19.69 -28.98 -8.24
CA LYS A 306 -20.00 -30.39 -8.03
C LYS A 306 -18.78 -31.26 -8.28
N LEU A 307 -18.04 -30.99 -9.37
CA LEU A 307 -16.74 -31.61 -9.66
C LEU A 307 -15.78 -31.46 -8.47
N VAL A 308 -15.64 -30.25 -7.92
CA VAL A 308 -14.74 -30.02 -6.78
C VAL A 308 -15.19 -30.78 -5.53
N ILE A 309 -16.46 -30.72 -5.16
CA ILE A 309 -16.96 -31.43 -3.97
C ILE A 309 -16.78 -32.95 -4.11
N ASN A 310 -17.06 -33.50 -5.29
CA ASN A 310 -16.85 -34.91 -5.58
C ASN A 310 -15.36 -35.28 -5.53
N ALA A 311 -14.49 -34.43 -6.09
CA ALA A 311 -13.04 -34.64 -6.03
C ALA A 311 -12.54 -34.63 -4.59
N LEU A 312 -12.96 -33.68 -3.75
CA LEU A 312 -12.57 -33.62 -2.34
C LEU A 312 -13.00 -34.87 -1.55
N ARG A 313 -14.21 -35.38 -1.80
CA ARG A 313 -14.68 -36.65 -1.20
C ARG A 313 -13.80 -37.82 -1.65
N TRP A 314 -13.55 -37.93 -2.95
CA TRP A 314 -12.72 -38.98 -3.53
C TRP A 314 -11.26 -38.92 -3.03
N LEU A 315 -10.72 -37.71 -2.85
CA LEU A 315 -9.37 -37.50 -2.32
C LEU A 315 -9.24 -37.89 -0.84
N ALA A 316 -10.27 -37.63 -0.03
CA ALA A 316 -10.23 -37.87 1.41
C ALA A 316 -10.41 -39.36 1.79
N GLU A 317 -10.98 -40.18 0.90
CA GLU A 317 -11.33 -41.57 1.18
C GLU A 317 -10.14 -42.43 1.65
N PRO A 318 -8.95 -42.43 1.01
CA PRO A 318 -7.85 -43.29 1.44
C PRO A 318 -7.28 -42.91 2.82
N ALA A 319 -7.25 -41.61 3.13
CA ALA A 319 -6.79 -41.09 4.42
C ALA A 319 -7.68 -41.57 5.57
N ARG A 320 -9.00 -41.66 5.34
CA ARG A 320 -9.95 -42.21 6.32
C ARG A 320 -9.70 -43.69 6.62
N GLN A 321 -9.25 -44.45 5.62
CA GLN A 321 -8.97 -45.87 5.76
C GLN A 321 -7.60 -46.16 6.42
N THR A 322 -6.65 -45.24 6.31
CA THR A 322 -5.26 -45.46 6.77
C THR A 322 -5.04 -45.10 8.25
N GLY A 323 -5.89 -44.23 8.82
CA GLY A 323 -5.77 -43.76 10.21
C GLY A 323 -4.65 -42.72 10.41
N GLY A 324 -4.79 -41.89 11.45
CA GLY A 324 -3.79 -40.85 11.79
C GLY A 324 -3.83 -39.59 10.92
N PHE A 325 -4.76 -39.49 9.95
CA PHE A 325 -5.05 -38.30 9.17
C PHE A 325 -6.28 -37.56 9.73
N GLY A 326 -6.47 -36.30 9.32
CA GLY A 326 -7.69 -35.56 9.66
C GLY A 326 -7.82 -35.17 11.13
N THR A 327 -6.69 -35.07 11.85
CA THR A 327 -6.64 -34.81 13.29
C THR A 327 -6.83 -33.33 13.67
N HIS A 328 -6.94 -32.43 12.68
CA HIS A 328 -7.15 -31.01 12.93
C HIS A 328 -8.43 -30.74 13.72
N LYS A 329 -8.36 -29.90 14.74
CA LYS A 329 -9.51 -29.50 15.56
C LYS A 329 -9.77 -28.01 15.38
N LEU A 330 -10.98 -27.65 14.99
CA LEU A 330 -11.40 -26.26 14.91
C LEU A 330 -11.54 -25.68 16.32
N ALA A 331 -10.71 -24.70 16.66
CA ALA A 331 -10.85 -23.94 17.89
C ALA A 331 -12.05 -22.97 17.81
N PRO A 332 -12.70 -22.61 18.93
CA PRO A 332 -13.64 -21.50 18.98
C PRO A 332 -12.96 -20.19 18.59
N ILE A 333 -13.65 -19.36 17.80
CA ILE A 333 -13.14 -18.03 17.40
C ILE A 333 -13.25 -17.10 18.61
N GLN A 334 -12.10 -16.56 19.05
CA GLN A 334 -12.01 -15.61 20.15
C GLN A 334 -11.77 -14.19 19.61
N PRO A 335 -12.35 -13.13 20.21
CA PRO A 335 -12.04 -11.75 19.84
C PRO A 335 -10.55 -11.42 20.00
N VAL A 336 -10.05 -10.49 19.19
CA VAL A 336 -8.67 -10.01 19.30
C VAL A 336 -8.48 -9.26 20.62
N LYS A 337 -7.37 -9.57 21.32
CA LYS A 337 -6.96 -8.88 22.54
C LYS A 337 -5.57 -8.31 22.36
N PHE A 338 -5.36 -7.12 22.94
CA PHE A 338 -4.08 -6.43 22.94
C PHE A 338 -3.52 -6.37 24.36
N GLU A 339 -2.20 -6.33 24.49
CA GLU A 339 -1.54 -6.14 25.77
C GLU A 339 -1.81 -4.74 26.32
N ALA A 340 -1.88 -4.60 27.65
CA ALA A 340 -2.13 -3.32 28.30
C ALA A 340 -0.95 -2.34 28.21
N SER A 341 0.28 -2.86 28.05
CA SER A 341 1.51 -2.06 27.97
C SER A 341 2.63 -2.83 27.27
N VAL A 342 3.55 -2.12 26.63
CA VAL A 342 4.78 -2.68 26.03
C VAL A 342 6.04 -2.10 26.68
N ASN A 343 7.18 -2.78 26.56
CA ASN A 343 8.47 -2.31 27.06
C ASN A 343 9.53 -2.29 25.94
N TRP A 344 10.20 -1.14 25.76
CA TRP A 344 11.21 -0.92 24.73
C TRP A 344 12.65 -0.81 25.26
N ASP A 345 12.88 -1.01 26.56
CA ASP A 345 14.18 -0.77 27.24
C ASP A 345 15.29 -1.76 26.90
N ALA A 346 15.04 -2.79 26.08
CA ALA A 346 16.09 -3.72 25.69
C ALA A 346 17.30 -2.96 25.06
N PRO A 347 18.54 -3.41 25.29
CA PRO A 347 19.74 -2.72 24.80
C PRO A 347 19.90 -2.89 23.30
N PHE A 348 20.44 -1.88 22.61
CA PHE A 348 20.82 -1.96 21.20
C PHE A 348 22.03 -2.89 20.98
N GLY A 349 22.17 -3.39 19.75
CA GLY A 349 23.36 -4.15 19.34
C GLY A 349 24.62 -3.27 19.30
N LYS A 350 25.75 -3.85 18.91
CA LYS A 350 26.97 -3.10 18.61
C LYS A 350 27.01 -2.70 17.13
N GLY A 351 27.56 -1.54 16.83
CA GLY A 351 27.90 -1.15 15.47
C GLY A 351 28.93 -2.08 14.84
N ARG A 352 29.00 -2.08 13.51
CA ARG A 352 30.00 -2.84 12.74
C ARG A 352 30.41 -2.08 11.49
N ASP A 353 31.66 -2.28 11.08
CA ASP A 353 32.11 -1.88 9.75
C ASP A 353 31.33 -2.64 8.66
N GLY A 354 31.20 -2.00 7.50
CA GLY A 354 30.61 -2.59 6.30
C GLY A 354 31.65 -2.85 5.21
N VAL A 355 31.22 -3.52 4.15
CA VAL A 355 31.95 -3.63 2.89
C VAL A 355 31.64 -2.45 1.98
N ARG A 356 32.61 -2.04 1.19
CA ARG A 356 32.55 -0.84 0.35
C ARG A 356 32.41 -1.22 -1.12
N GLY A 357 31.79 -0.33 -1.90
CA GLY A 357 31.78 -0.43 -3.35
C GLY A 357 31.44 0.90 -4.01
N ILE A 358 31.48 0.89 -5.34
CA ILE A 358 31.35 2.08 -6.18
C ILE A 358 30.38 1.81 -7.34
N VAL A 359 29.71 2.87 -7.81
CA VAL A 359 28.87 2.85 -9.00
C VAL A 359 29.43 3.82 -10.02
N GLY A 360 29.54 3.40 -11.28
CA GLY A 360 29.87 4.30 -12.40
C GLY A 360 31.07 3.86 -13.27
N ALA A 361 31.49 2.60 -13.22
CA ALA A 361 32.63 2.11 -14.01
C ALA A 361 32.25 1.85 -15.47
N HIS A 362 33.08 2.29 -16.42
CA HIS A 362 32.90 2.07 -17.86
C HIS A 362 33.95 1.08 -18.36
N THR A 363 33.55 0.05 -19.12
CA THR A 363 34.49 -0.95 -19.66
C THR A 363 35.02 -0.57 -21.03
N SER A 364 35.99 -1.33 -21.53
CA SER A 364 36.46 -1.27 -22.91
C SER A 364 35.41 -1.67 -23.96
N LEU A 365 34.20 -2.04 -23.54
CA LEU A 365 33.07 -2.28 -24.45
C LEU A 365 32.42 -0.97 -24.90
N SER A 366 32.57 0.13 -24.14
CA SER A 366 32.13 1.49 -24.48
C SER A 366 33.31 2.47 -24.63
N ASP A 367 33.39 3.48 -23.77
CA ASP A 367 34.41 4.54 -23.68
C ASP A 367 35.42 4.32 -22.53
N GLY A 368 35.36 3.18 -21.83
CA GLY A 368 36.34 2.80 -20.83
C GLY A 368 37.61 2.19 -21.41
N ARG A 369 38.66 2.07 -20.57
CA ARG A 369 39.98 1.54 -20.99
C ARG A 369 40.31 0.14 -20.47
N GLY A 370 39.48 -0.44 -19.59
CA GLY A 370 39.74 -1.74 -18.95
C GLY A 370 38.60 -2.74 -19.11
N THR A 371 38.92 -4.02 -18.95
CA THR A 371 37.93 -5.10 -18.88
C THR A 371 37.30 -5.18 -17.49
N VAL A 372 36.17 -5.89 -17.36
CA VAL A 372 35.56 -6.17 -16.03
C VAL A 372 36.57 -6.79 -15.05
N SER A 373 37.44 -7.69 -15.53
CA SER A 373 38.48 -8.31 -14.68
C SER A 373 39.55 -7.31 -14.22
N ASP A 374 39.89 -6.32 -15.05
CA ASP A 374 40.85 -5.27 -14.64
C ASP A 374 40.25 -4.38 -13.56
N TYR A 375 38.96 -4.04 -13.69
CA TYR A 375 38.21 -3.31 -12.66
C TYR A 375 38.05 -4.12 -11.37
N GLU A 376 37.78 -5.42 -11.45
CA GLU A 376 37.76 -6.30 -10.26
C GLU A 376 39.10 -6.24 -9.51
N LYS A 377 40.22 -6.41 -10.22
CA LYS A 377 41.57 -6.36 -9.62
C LYS A 377 41.83 -5.02 -8.96
N ALA A 378 41.54 -3.92 -9.66
CA ALA A 378 41.71 -2.57 -9.13
C ALA A 378 40.81 -2.30 -7.92
N ALA A 379 39.57 -2.79 -7.95
CA ALA A 379 38.61 -2.65 -6.86
C ALA A 379 39.04 -3.42 -5.61
N ARG A 380 39.49 -4.67 -5.76
CA ARG A 380 40.05 -5.47 -4.66
C ARG A 380 41.30 -4.80 -4.07
N ALA A 381 42.18 -4.26 -4.91
CA ALA A 381 43.35 -3.50 -4.47
C ALA A 381 42.97 -2.22 -3.70
N ALA A 382 41.83 -1.60 -4.03
CA ALA A 382 41.28 -0.45 -3.32
C ALA A 382 40.42 -0.82 -2.08
N GLY A 383 40.32 -2.10 -1.73
CA GLY A 383 39.53 -2.58 -0.59
C GLY A 383 38.01 -2.54 -0.82
N LEU A 384 37.57 -2.61 -2.08
CA LEU A 384 36.16 -2.70 -2.45
C LEU A 384 35.74 -4.16 -2.64
N SER A 385 34.50 -4.47 -2.27
CA SER A 385 33.89 -5.79 -2.45
C SER A 385 32.88 -5.82 -3.60
N PHE A 386 32.56 -4.68 -4.20
CA PHE A 386 31.72 -4.65 -5.39
C PHE A 386 31.98 -3.43 -6.27
N VAL A 387 31.69 -3.58 -7.56
CA VAL A 387 31.70 -2.52 -8.57
C VAL A 387 30.43 -2.64 -9.41
N VAL A 388 29.77 -1.50 -9.65
CA VAL A 388 28.65 -1.41 -10.59
C VAL A 388 29.12 -0.70 -11.87
N PHE A 389 28.97 -1.40 -12.98
CA PHE A 389 29.26 -0.89 -14.31
C PHE A 389 28.08 -0.09 -14.86
N THR A 390 28.38 0.95 -15.61
CA THR A 390 27.39 1.88 -16.17
C THR A 390 27.82 2.31 -17.57
N ASP A 391 28.22 1.38 -18.42
CA ASP A 391 28.65 1.68 -19.80
C ASP A 391 27.56 2.49 -20.55
N PRO A 392 27.91 3.59 -21.25
CA PRO A 392 26.95 4.42 -21.99
C PRO A 392 26.19 3.61 -23.04
N LEU A 393 24.87 3.57 -22.92
CA LEU A 393 24.02 2.75 -23.78
C LEU A 393 24.17 3.10 -25.27
N GLU A 394 24.33 4.39 -25.58
CA GLU A 394 24.56 4.90 -26.94
C GLU A 394 25.91 4.49 -27.56
N LEU A 395 26.83 3.92 -26.78
CA LEU A 395 28.13 3.40 -27.24
C LEU A 395 28.20 1.87 -27.21
N LEU A 396 27.16 1.22 -26.70
CA LEU A 396 27.03 -0.23 -26.65
C LEU A 396 26.28 -0.78 -27.88
N THR A 397 26.29 -2.10 -28.01
CA THR A 397 25.40 -2.88 -28.88
C THR A 397 24.74 -3.98 -28.03
N PRO A 398 23.68 -4.63 -28.51
CA PRO A 398 23.06 -5.77 -27.80
C PRO A 398 24.09 -6.84 -27.39
N GLU A 399 25.03 -7.15 -28.29
CA GLU A 399 26.07 -8.16 -28.09
C GLU A 399 27.08 -7.72 -27.04
N LYS A 400 27.47 -6.44 -27.05
CA LYS A 400 28.36 -5.87 -26.04
C LYS A 400 27.72 -5.83 -24.66
N LEU A 401 26.43 -5.49 -24.55
CA LEU A 401 25.70 -5.55 -23.28
C LEU A 401 25.61 -6.99 -22.76
N ALA A 402 25.32 -7.96 -23.63
CA ALA A 402 25.32 -9.38 -23.27
C ALA A 402 26.72 -9.83 -22.78
N LYS A 403 27.79 -9.38 -23.45
CA LYS A 403 29.16 -9.62 -23.03
C LYS A 403 29.46 -9.01 -21.66
N LEU A 404 29.08 -7.75 -21.42
CA LEU A 404 29.25 -7.09 -20.11
C LEU A 404 28.60 -7.91 -18.99
N LYS A 405 27.37 -8.39 -19.20
CA LYS A 405 26.65 -9.23 -18.23
C LYS A 405 27.38 -10.54 -17.95
N ASN A 406 27.88 -11.22 -18.99
CA ASN A 406 28.62 -12.47 -18.84
C ASN A 406 29.96 -12.26 -18.12
N ASP A 407 30.70 -11.22 -18.48
CA ASP A 407 31.97 -10.88 -17.83
C ASP A 407 31.76 -10.51 -16.35
N CYS A 408 30.68 -9.77 -16.02
CA CYS A 408 30.28 -9.47 -14.65
C CYS A 408 29.91 -10.74 -13.86
N ALA A 409 29.17 -11.66 -14.47
CA ALA A 409 28.83 -12.93 -13.84
C ALA A 409 30.08 -13.77 -13.55
N ALA A 410 31.05 -13.79 -14.48
CA ALA A 410 32.31 -14.53 -14.32
C ALA A 410 33.22 -13.93 -13.24
N ALA A 411 33.23 -12.61 -13.06
CA ALA A 411 33.99 -11.92 -12.02
C ALA A 411 33.32 -11.97 -10.62
N SER A 412 32.06 -12.40 -10.54
CA SER A 412 31.30 -12.41 -9.29
C SER A 412 31.44 -13.73 -8.53
N ASN A 413 31.70 -13.65 -7.22
CA ASN A 413 31.78 -14.78 -6.30
C ASN A 413 31.32 -14.39 -4.88
N GLU A 414 31.64 -15.20 -3.86
CA GLU A 414 31.24 -14.92 -2.48
C GLU A 414 32.00 -13.75 -1.83
N GLU A 415 33.12 -13.32 -2.42
CA GLU A 415 33.98 -12.25 -1.88
C GLU A 415 33.91 -10.95 -2.69
N PHE A 416 33.45 -11.02 -3.95
CA PHE A 416 33.30 -9.85 -4.81
C PHE A 416 32.08 -9.94 -5.72
N TYR A 417 31.46 -8.80 -6.00
CA TYR A 417 30.33 -8.70 -6.93
C TYR A 417 30.56 -7.64 -8.00
N ALA A 418 30.55 -8.06 -9.26
CA ALA A 418 30.48 -7.18 -10.43
C ALA A 418 29.03 -7.08 -10.91
N CYS A 419 28.45 -5.88 -10.85
CA CYS A 419 27.07 -5.65 -11.25
C CYS A 419 27.00 -4.98 -12.63
N PRO A 420 26.33 -5.58 -13.63
CA PRO A 420 26.18 -4.95 -14.93
C PRO A 420 25.13 -3.83 -14.86
N GLY A 421 25.32 -2.80 -15.68
CA GLY A 421 24.40 -1.67 -15.79
C GLY A 421 24.76 -0.77 -16.96
N VAL A 422 23.93 0.23 -17.19
CA VAL A 422 24.09 1.21 -18.26
C VAL A 422 23.74 2.60 -17.77
N GLU A 423 24.42 3.61 -18.30
CA GLU A 423 23.96 5.00 -18.24
C GLU A 423 23.34 5.39 -19.59
N PHE A 424 22.30 6.23 -19.57
CA PHE A 424 21.60 6.66 -20.79
C PHE A 424 20.93 8.02 -20.59
N THR A 425 20.67 8.72 -21.69
CA THR A 425 19.92 9.98 -21.68
C THR A 425 18.47 9.74 -22.10
N ASP A 426 17.51 10.32 -21.39
CA ASP A 426 16.09 10.23 -21.77
C ASP A 426 15.67 11.33 -22.77
N ASN A 427 14.38 11.37 -23.14
CA ASN A 427 13.84 12.41 -24.02
C ASN A 427 13.83 13.83 -23.42
N LEU A 428 14.02 13.98 -22.10
CA LEU A 428 14.15 15.26 -21.43
C LEU A 428 15.60 15.77 -21.42
N GLY A 429 16.56 14.93 -21.83
CA GLY A 429 17.98 15.25 -21.74
C GLY A 429 18.59 14.92 -20.39
N VAL A 430 17.86 14.19 -19.52
CA VAL A 430 18.32 13.81 -18.18
C VAL A 430 19.18 12.55 -18.27
N ARG A 431 20.34 12.54 -17.60
CA ARG A 431 21.20 11.35 -17.52
C ARG A 431 20.76 10.41 -16.40
N TRP A 432 20.34 9.21 -16.79
CA TRP A 432 19.94 8.11 -15.92
C TRP A 432 21.03 7.05 -15.82
N VAL A 433 20.98 6.29 -14.73
CA VAL A 433 21.72 5.04 -14.54
C VAL A 433 20.73 3.96 -14.17
N THR A 434 20.82 2.78 -14.80
CA THR A 434 20.06 1.57 -14.42
C THR A 434 21.00 0.38 -14.35
N TRP A 435 20.88 -0.46 -13.32
CA TRP A 435 21.79 -1.56 -13.08
C TRP A 435 21.10 -2.77 -12.44
N GLY A 436 21.78 -3.91 -12.52
CA GLY A 436 21.31 -5.19 -12.02
C GLY A 436 21.31 -6.26 -13.11
N GLU A 437 21.24 -7.52 -12.69
CA GLU A 437 21.32 -8.68 -13.60
C GLU A 437 20.15 -8.74 -14.61
N LYS A 438 19.04 -8.03 -14.32
CA LYS A 438 17.85 -7.93 -15.18
C LYS A 438 17.91 -6.81 -16.23
N VAL A 439 18.98 -6.00 -16.28
CA VAL A 439 19.12 -4.98 -17.34
C VAL A 439 19.16 -5.65 -18.72
N VAL A 440 18.41 -5.10 -19.66
CA VAL A 440 18.28 -5.58 -21.04
C VAL A 440 18.53 -4.45 -22.05
N TRP A 441 18.75 -4.84 -23.30
CA TRP A 441 18.77 -3.89 -24.42
C TRP A 441 17.37 -3.32 -24.65
N PRO A 442 17.20 -2.00 -24.88
CA PRO A 442 15.89 -1.43 -25.13
C PRO A 442 15.33 -1.89 -26.49
N GLU A 443 14.02 -2.11 -26.55
CA GLU A 443 13.33 -2.27 -27.84
C GLU A 443 13.28 -0.93 -28.59
N GLU A 444 13.20 -0.96 -29.92
CA GLU A 444 13.08 0.27 -30.73
C GLU A 444 11.72 0.95 -30.50
N SER A 445 10.66 0.16 -30.36
CA SER A 445 9.28 0.64 -30.21
C SER A 445 8.39 -0.40 -29.54
N PHE A 446 7.26 0.03 -28.99
CA PHE A 446 6.25 -0.83 -28.35
C PHE A 446 4.83 -0.39 -28.71
N GLU A 447 3.86 -1.29 -28.56
CA GLU A 447 2.44 -1.00 -28.73
C GLU A 447 1.80 -0.69 -27.36
N SER A 448 0.97 0.35 -27.30
CA SER A 448 0.15 0.68 -26.12
C SER A 448 -1.13 1.38 -26.57
N ASN A 449 -2.28 0.97 -26.03
CA ASN A 449 -3.59 1.56 -26.37
C ASN A 449 -3.87 1.62 -27.90
N GLY A 450 -3.44 0.58 -28.63
CA GLY A 450 -3.61 0.48 -30.09
C GLY A 450 -2.72 1.42 -30.90
N ARG A 451 -1.63 1.93 -30.32
CA ARG A 451 -0.68 2.84 -30.96
C ARG A 451 0.75 2.36 -30.74
N ARG A 452 1.57 2.55 -31.77
CA ARG A 452 3.02 2.29 -31.72
C ARG A 452 3.78 3.52 -31.25
N TYR A 453 4.59 3.35 -30.21
CA TYR A 453 5.42 4.40 -29.64
C TYR A 453 6.90 4.04 -29.75
N PRO A 454 7.80 4.98 -30.08
CA PRO A 454 9.23 4.72 -30.03
C PRO A 454 9.70 4.63 -28.57
N CYS A 455 10.61 3.70 -28.30
CA CYS A 455 11.23 3.51 -26.99
C CYS A 455 12.72 3.89 -27.01
N TRP A 456 13.42 3.56 -28.09
CA TRP A 456 14.85 3.85 -28.29
C TRP A 456 15.12 4.31 -29.72
N ASP A 457 15.87 5.41 -29.87
CA ASP A 457 16.21 6.01 -31.18
C ASP A 457 17.68 5.81 -31.61
N GLY A 458 18.42 4.94 -30.90
CA GLY A 458 19.86 4.76 -31.09
C GLY A 458 20.73 5.71 -30.24
N LYS A 459 20.13 6.71 -29.58
CA LYS A 459 20.85 7.69 -28.74
C LYS A 459 20.17 7.97 -27.40
N ARG A 460 18.83 7.93 -27.34
CA ARG A 460 18.02 8.31 -26.18
C ARG A 460 16.88 7.34 -25.95
N ILE A 461 16.55 7.15 -24.67
CA ILE A 461 15.35 6.41 -24.26
C ILE A 461 14.16 7.38 -24.28
N LEU A 462 13.24 7.19 -25.22
CA LEU A 462 12.07 8.04 -25.42
C LEU A 462 10.88 7.66 -24.53
N ALA A 463 10.80 6.40 -24.13
CA ALA A 463 9.76 5.86 -23.25
C ALA A 463 10.40 5.22 -22.01
N ARG A 464 10.94 6.05 -21.13
CA ARG A 464 11.72 5.61 -19.96
C ARG A 464 10.93 4.66 -19.05
N GLY A 465 9.62 4.88 -18.91
CA GLY A 465 8.75 4.00 -18.13
C GLY A 465 8.68 2.58 -18.70
N ARG A 466 8.51 2.44 -20.01
CA ARG A 466 8.57 1.16 -20.71
C ARG A 466 9.92 0.49 -20.56
N TYR A 467 11.03 1.23 -20.69
CA TYR A 467 12.36 0.66 -20.49
C TYR A 467 12.57 0.13 -19.06
N ALA A 468 12.03 0.84 -18.05
CA ALA A 468 12.03 0.35 -16.67
C ALA A 468 11.25 -0.97 -16.52
N CYS A 469 10.08 -1.10 -17.17
CA CYS A 469 9.32 -2.36 -17.22
C CYS A 469 10.13 -3.48 -17.88
N SER A 470 10.78 -3.23 -19.02
CA SER A 470 11.60 -4.23 -19.73
C SER A 470 12.81 -4.69 -18.90
N CYS A 471 13.35 -3.83 -18.04
CA CYS A 471 14.40 -4.18 -17.08
C CYS A 471 13.87 -4.81 -15.78
N GLY A 472 12.56 -5.09 -15.68
CA GLY A 472 11.95 -5.64 -14.47
C GLY A 472 12.03 -4.71 -13.26
N PHE A 473 11.95 -3.40 -13.49
CA PHE A 473 12.03 -2.34 -12.47
C PHE A 473 13.31 -2.37 -11.63
N ALA A 474 14.44 -2.61 -12.30
CA ALA A 474 15.77 -2.64 -11.72
C ALA A 474 16.17 -1.34 -10.99
N ALA A 475 17.21 -1.42 -10.16
CA ALA A 475 17.75 -0.28 -9.43
C ALA A 475 18.20 0.81 -10.41
N ASN A 476 17.80 2.05 -10.14
CA ASN A 476 18.07 3.18 -11.03
C ASN A 476 17.98 4.52 -10.29
N GLY A 477 18.67 5.54 -10.85
CA GLY A 477 18.68 6.91 -10.35
C GLY A 477 19.10 7.93 -11.42
N ILE A 478 18.91 9.21 -11.13
CA ILE A 478 19.35 10.35 -11.96
C ILE A 478 20.70 10.85 -11.43
N VAL A 479 21.64 11.14 -12.33
CA VAL A 479 22.97 11.65 -11.98
C VAL A 479 22.90 13.08 -11.44
N ASP A 480 22.21 13.98 -12.16
CA ASP A 480 22.05 15.38 -11.79
C ASP A 480 20.59 15.84 -11.90
N TYR A 481 19.95 16.07 -10.76
CA TYR A 481 18.55 16.52 -10.72
C TYR A 481 18.35 17.96 -11.23
N ARG A 482 19.42 18.75 -11.38
CA ARG A 482 19.33 20.08 -12.01
C ARG A 482 18.96 19.97 -13.48
N GLU A 483 19.35 18.89 -14.17
CA GLU A 483 18.96 18.63 -15.56
C GLU A 483 17.43 18.46 -15.67
N LEU A 484 16.82 17.74 -14.72
CA LEU A 484 15.36 17.56 -14.67
C LEU A 484 14.64 18.90 -14.48
N ARG A 485 15.14 19.76 -13.58
CA ARG A 485 14.59 21.09 -13.35
C ARG A 485 14.79 22.00 -14.57
N ALA A 486 15.94 21.92 -15.23
CA ALA A 486 16.23 22.66 -16.46
C ALA A 486 15.33 22.22 -17.63
N ALA A 487 14.92 20.96 -17.66
CA ALA A 487 13.93 20.43 -18.62
C ALA A 487 12.48 20.83 -18.28
N ASN A 488 12.27 21.75 -17.33
CA ASN A 488 10.97 22.20 -16.84
C ASN A 488 10.08 21.06 -16.29
N ALA A 489 10.70 20.00 -15.78
CA ALA A 489 10.01 18.90 -15.10
C ALA A 489 10.16 19.02 -13.58
N HIS A 490 9.23 18.41 -12.84
CA HIS A 490 9.22 18.47 -11.38
C HIS A 490 9.46 17.08 -10.77
N PRO A 491 10.33 16.93 -9.75
CA PRO A 491 10.58 15.64 -9.10
C PRO A 491 9.32 14.96 -8.54
N ALA A 492 8.31 15.73 -8.11
CA ALA A 492 7.00 15.22 -7.68
C ALA A 492 6.30 14.30 -8.70
N ASN A 493 6.66 14.38 -9.99
CA ASN A 493 6.05 13.64 -11.08
C ASN A 493 6.96 12.53 -11.65
N LEU A 494 8.09 12.24 -11.01
CA LEU A 494 8.96 11.11 -11.39
C LEU A 494 8.32 9.77 -11.01
N TRP A 495 8.43 8.75 -11.86
CA TRP A 495 8.04 7.37 -11.53
C TRP A 495 9.18 6.37 -11.70
N TRP A 496 8.97 5.13 -11.26
CA TRP A 496 9.88 3.97 -11.35
C TRP A 496 11.33 4.27 -11.03
N PHE A 497 11.59 5.06 -10.01
CA PHE A 497 12.93 5.44 -9.59
C PHE A 497 13.10 5.12 -8.11
N TYR A 498 14.26 4.62 -7.76
CA TYR A 498 14.45 3.90 -6.48
C TYR A 498 15.75 4.27 -5.77
N ARG A 499 16.60 5.10 -6.41
CA ARG A 499 17.89 5.56 -5.88
C ARG A 499 18.06 7.05 -6.08
N ILE A 500 18.70 7.67 -5.09
CA ILE A 500 19.31 9.00 -5.22
C ILE A 500 20.82 8.82 -5.09
N PHE A 501 21.59 9.54 -5.90
CA PHE A 501 23.02 9.69 -5.68
C PHE A 501 23.26 10.99 -4.92
N PRO A 502 23.45 11.00 -3.57
CA PRO A 502 23.60 12.25 -2.84
C PRO A 502 24.77 13.07 -3.36
N PHE A 503 25.83 12.40 -3.80
CA PHE A 503 26.97 12.99 -4.49
C PHE A 503 27.25 12.22 -5.77
N ALA A 504 27.38 12.94 -6.88
CA ALA A 504 27.77 12.40 -8.18
C ALA A 504 29.06 13.06 -8.67
N TYR A 505 30.00 12.25 -9.17
CA TYR A 505 31.32 12.69 -9.62
C TYR A 505 31.62 12.24 -11.06
N ASP A 506 32.47 13.00 -11.76
CA ASP A 506 33.18 12.55 -12.97
C ASP A 506 34.68 12.58 -12.67
N GLY A 507 35.28 11.40 -12.51
CA GLY A 507 36.57 11.24 -11.87
C GLY A 507 36.58 11.85 -10.45
N GLY A 508 37.50 12.78 -10.18
CA GLY A 508 37.57 13.50 -8.90
C GLY A 508 36.66 14.74 -8.79
N LYS A 509 35.97 15.13 -9.87
CA LYS A 509 35.18 16.38 -9.91
C LYS A 509 33.75 16.12 -9.48
N LEU A 510 33.28 16.82 -8.45
CA LEU A 510 31.86 16.82 -8.08
C LEU A 510 31.05 17.45 -9.21
N ILE A 511 30.12 16.69 -9.78
CA ILE A 511 29.21 17.16 -10.83
C ILE A 511 27.82 17.45 -10.28
N ALA A 512 27.33 16.78 -9.23
CA ALA A 512 26.06 17.10 -8.58
C ALA A 512 26.06 16.81 -7.07
N ASP A 513 25.40 17.69 -6.30
CA ASP A 513 25.01 17.48 -4.90
C ASP A 513 23.48 17.38 -4.84
N ASN A 514 22.98 16.17 -4.66
CA ASN A 514 21.54 15.87 -4.66
C ASN A 514 21.01 15.57 -3.24
N VAL A 515 21.71 15.97 -2.17
CA VAL A 515 21.26 15.72 -0.78
C VAL A 515 19.86 16.32 -0.54
N GLY A 516 19.61 17.53 -1.03
CA GLY A 516 18.29 18.16 -0.93
C GLY A 516 17.19 17.38 -1.67
N GLU A 517 17.51 16.75 -2.80
CA GLU A 517 16.56 15.93 -3.55
C GLU A 517 16.28 14.60 -2.85
N TYR A 518 17.27 14.05 -2.13
CA TYR A 518 17.04 12.91 -1.24
C TYR A 518 16.02 13.27 -0.17
N PHE A 519 16.22 14.36 0.56
CA PHE A 519 15.29 14.78 1.61
C PHE A 519 13.90 15.14 1.07
N TYR A 520 13.81 15.86 -0.05
CA TYR A 520 12.54 16.13 -0.72
C TYR A 520 11.80 14.84 -1.11
N SER A 521 12.51 13.84 -1.66
CA SER A 521 11.90 12.57 -2.06
C SER A 521 11.28 11.81 -0.89
N LEU A 522 11.87 11.92 0.30
CA LEU A 522 11.32 11.30 1.51
C LEU A 522 10.04 12.00 1.99
N ARG A 523 9.99 13.34 1.97
CA ARG A 523 8.75 14.10 2.26
C ARG A 523 7.64 13.80 1.26
N ASP A 524 7.99 13.57 -0.01
CA ASP A 524 7.06 13.10 -1.04
C ASP A 524 6.72 11.59 -0.90
N LEU A 525 6.96 11.01 0.28
CA LEU A 525 6.56 9.65 0.71
C LEU A 525 7.22 8.51 -0.06
N ARG A 526 8.38 8.76 -0.69
CA ARG A 526 9.01 7.79 -1.59
C ARG A 526 9.93 6.84 -0.83
N TRP A 527 9.92 5.58 -1.24
CA TRP A 527 10.79 4.54 -0.71
C TRP A 527 12.15 4.57 -1.40
N MET A 528 13.04 5.43 -0.89
CA MET A 528 14.33 5.69 -1.51
C MET A 528 15.49 5.10 -0.73
N SER A 529 16.52 4.65 -1.45
CA SER A 529 17.86 4.47 -0.89
C SER A 529 18.87 5.36 -1.59
N VAL A 530 20.02 5.54 -0.95
CA VAL A 530 21.14 6.34 -1.46
C VAL A 530 22.15 5.44 -2.16
N ASP A 531 22.95 5.94 -3.09
CA ASP A 531 24.14 5.25 -3.63
C ASP A 531 25.21 6.30 -3.97
N ALA A 532 26.49 5.92 -4.00
CA ALA A 532 27.57 6.81 -4.47
C ALA A 532 27.75 6.62 -5.97
N PHE A 533 27.85 7.71 -6.73
CA PHE A 533 28.14 7.66 -8.17
C PHE A 533 29.43 8.40 -8.50
N THR A 534 30.34 7.71 -9.21
CA THR A 534 31.55 8.29 -9.78
C THR A 534 31.75 7.70 -11.17
N ARG A 535 31.73 8.52 -12.21
CA ARG A 535 32.09 8.07 -13.56
C ARG A 535 33.58 7.76 -13.64
N ILE A 536 33.92 6.52 -13.96
CA ILE A 536 35.28 5.98 -13.95
C ILE A 536 35.56 5.35 -15.32
N ARG A 537 36.57 5.86 -16.03
CA ARG A 537 36.90 5.42 -17.40
C ARG A 537 38.14 4.53 -17.46
N SER A 538 38.82 4.33 -16.35
CA SER A 538 39.97 3.42 -16.31
C SER A 538 40.16 2.71 -14.96
N PRO A 539 40.69 1.48 -14.92
CA PRO A 539 40.98 0.78 -13.67
C PRO A 539 41.89 1.57 -12.72
N GLU A 540 42.78 2.41 -13.24
CA GLU A 540 43.70 3.24 -12.45
C GLU A 540 42.96 4.31 -11.62
N GLU A 541 41.77 4.72 -12.03
CA GLU A 541 40.95 5.72 -11.34
C GLU A 541 40.16 5.12 -10.15
N VAL A 542 40.04 3.79 -10.05
CA VAL A 542 39.20 3.11 -9.06
C VAL A 542 39.60 3.47 -7.62
N ALA A 543 40.90 3.48 -7.32
CA ALA A 543 41.37 3.82 -5.99
C ALA A 543 41.04 5.28 -5.61
N ALA A 544 41.17 6.21 -6.55
CA ALA A 544 40.81 7.61 -6.34
C ALA A 544 39.29 7.76 -6.14
N ALA A 545 38.47 7.09 -6.96
CA ALA A 545 37.02 7.10 -6.82
C ALA A 545 36.57 6.54 -5.46
N ALA A 546 37.16 5.43 -5.03
CA ALA A 546 36.92 4.83 -3.71
C ALA A 546 37.23 5.80 -2.56
N MET A 547 38.23 6.66 -2.70
CA MET A 547 38.58 7.68 -1.70
C MET A 547 37.68 8.92 -1.76
N THR A 548 37.14 9.23 -2.94
CA THR A 548 36.26 10.38 -3.15
C THR A 548 34.87 10.16 -2.53
N CYS A 549 34.20 9.06 -2.90
CA CYS A 549 32.89 8.71 -2.36
C CYS A 549 32.59 7.21 -2.62
N ALA A 550 32.07 6.50 -1.62
CA ALA A 550 31.74 5.08 -1.74
C ALA A 550 30.37 4.75 -1.11
N SER A 551 29.68 3.75 -1.67
CA SER A 551 28.54 3.09 -1.03
C SER A 551 29.06 2.06 -0.02
N VAL A 552 28.39 1.95 1.13
CA VAL A 552 28.76 1.00 2.20
C VAL A 552 27.54 0.20 2.64
N VAL A 553 27.70 -1.12 2.70
CA VAL A 553 26.68 -2.06 3.17
C VAL A 553 27.29 -3.02 4.19
N ASN A 554 26.49 -3.60 5.07
CA ASN A 554 26.97 -4.42 6.17
C ASN A 554 27.70 -5.70 5.75
N ASN A 555 27.36 -6.30 4.61
CA ASN A 555 28.03 -7.46 4.02
C ASN A 555 27.68 -7.57 2.52
N LEU A 556 28.49 -8.34 1.79
CA LEU A 556 28.36 -8.46 0.33
C LEU A 556 27.04 -9.11 -0.10
N LYS A 557 26.54 -10.10 0.64
CA LYS A 557 25.26 -10.76 0.31
C LYS A 557 24.11 -9.75 0.30
N ALA A 558 23.97 -8.98 1.37
CA ALA A 558 22.96 -7.92 1.46
C ALA A 558 23.18 -6.83 0.40
N GLY A 559 24.45 -6.50 0.10
CA GLY A 559 24.82 -5.60 -1.00
C GLY A 559 24.33 -6.10 -2.36
N ARG A 560 24.57 -7.37 -2.69
CA ARG A 560 24.12 -7.97 -3.94
C ARG A 560 22.59 -8.00 -4.05
N GLU A 561 21.89 -8.33 -2.97
CA GLU A 561 20.42 -8.28 -2.93
C GLU A 561 19.89 -6.85 -3.14
N LEU A 562 20.53 -5.86 -2.51
CA LEU A 562 20.17 -4.45 -2.68
C LEU A 562 20.45 -3.93 -4.09
N LEU A 563 21.58 -4.28 -4.70
CA LEU A 563 21.95 -3.88 -6.06
C LEU A 563 21.05 -4.53 -7.13
N ASN A 564 20.47 -5.69 -6.83
CA ASN A 564 19.49 -6.38 -7.69
C ASN A 564 18.04 -6.17 -7.23
N SER A 565 17.78 -5.18 -6.37
CA SER A 565 16.42 -4.90 -5.91
C SER A 565 15.52 -4.52 -7.07
N ARG A 566 14.28 -5.02 -7.06
CA ARG A 566 13.18 -4.49 -7.88
C ARG A 566 12.34 -3.54 -7.04
N CYS A 567 11.91 -2.43 -7.62
CA CYS A 567 11.10 -1.42 -6.91
C CYS A 567 11.71 -1.01 -5.55
N GLY A 568 10.98 -0.22 -4.77
CA GLY A 568 11.38 0.40 -3.51
C GLY A 568 12.32 -0.42 -2.65
N SER A 569 13.50 0.12 -2.42
CA SER A 569 14.62 -0.57 -1.77
C SER A 569 14.65 -0.40 -0.27
N TYR A 570 13.66 0.26 0.33
CA TYR A 570 13.69 0.63 1.73
C TYR A 570 14.05 -0.56 2.64
N HIS A 571 13.30 -1.66 2.58
CA HIS A 571 13.54 -2.82 3.45
C HIS A 571 14.89 -3.52 3.16
N LEU A 572 15.33 -3.58 1.91
CA LEU A 572 16.64 -4.13 1.55
C LEU A 572 17.78 -3.21 2.04
N SER A 573 17.58 -1.90 1.97
CA SER A 573 18.49 -0.86 2.45
C SER A 573 18.61 -0.89 3.97
N LEU A 574 17.50 -1.13 4.69
CA LEU A 574 17.49 -1.42 6.12
C LEU A 574 18.33 -2.66 6.43
N ALA A 575 18.05 -3.77 5.74
CA ALA A 575 18.73 -5.05 5.94
C ALA A 575 20.22 -4.97 5.62
N ALA A 576 20.62 -4.12 4.67
CA ALA A 576 21.99 -3.87 4.27
C ALA A 576 22.70 -2.79 5.12
N ALA A 577 22.01 -2.09 6.03
CA ALA A 577 22.54 -0.94 6.77
C ALA A 577 23.24 0.10 5.85
N HIS A 578 22.60 0.41 4.73
CA HIS A 578 23.21 1.17 3.63
C HIS A 578 23.49 2.64 3.97
N TYR A 579 24.67 3.15 3.59
CA TYR A 579 24.98 4.58 3.56
C TYR A 579 26.02 4.93 2.48
N VAL A 580 26.18 6.22 2.19
CA VAL A 580 27.24 6.75 1.30
C VAL A 580 28.22 7.59 2.11
N THR A 581 29.50 7.60 1.72
CA THR A 581 30.52 8.32 2.48
C THR A 581 31.68 8.84 1.65
N GLN A 582 32.12 10.06 1.97
CA GLN A 582 33.37 10.69 1.53
C GLN A 582 34.54 10.47 2.52
N GLY A 583 34.32 9.73 3.62
CA GLY A 583 35.30 9.52 4.68
C GLY A 583 34.69 9.01 6.00
N PRO A 584 33.77 9.76 6.63
CA PRO A 584 33.15 9.37 7.89
C PRO A 584 32.37 8.04 7.79
N LYS A 585 32.41 7.22 8.83
CA LYS A 585 31.70 5.93 8.88
C LYS A 585 30.46 6.03 9.74
N ILE A 586 29.40 5.34 9.31
CA ILE A 586 28.19 5.09 10.10
C ILE A 586 28.23 3.63 10.52
N LEU A 587 28.68 3.37 11.75
CA LEU A 587 28.85 2.03 12.29
C LEU A 587 27.52 1.43 12.77
N GLN A 588 26.60 2.30 13.22
CA GLN A 588 25.26 1.92 13.65
C GLN A 588 24.25 3.03 13.33
N TRP A 589 23.08 2.64 12.83
CA TRP A 589 21.89 3.48 12.74
C TRP A 589 20.65 2.62 12.94
N GLU A 590 20.12 2.58 14.16
CA GLU A 590 19.06 1.67 14.58
C GLU A 590 17.86 2.43 15.17
N CYS A 591 16.67 1.88 14.94
CA CYS A 591 15.41 2.39 15.47
C CYS A 591 14.59 1.21 16.00
N ARG A 592 14.01 1.37 17.19
CA ARG A 592 13.07 0.42 17.79
C ARG A 592 11.69 1.03 17.79
N ASN A 593 10.70 0.20 17.50
CA ASN A 593 9.33 0.64 17.29
C ASN A 593 9.20 1.67 16.16
N SER A 594 10.00 1.52 15.08
CA SER A 594 9.87 2.35 13.88
C SER A 594 8.52 2.14 13.20
N GLN A 595 7.91 0.96 13.34
CA GLN A 595 6.56 0.66 12.91
C GLN A 595 5.69 0.38 14.14
N MET A 596 4.65 1.19 14.37
CA MET A 596 3.75 1.01 15.50
C MET A 596 2.80 -0.17 15.29
N GLU A 597 3.13 -1.31 15.92
CA GLU A 597 2.34 -2.55 15.81
C GLU A 597 1.26 -2.71 16.88
N ASN A 598 1.31 -1.89 17.93
CA ASN A 598 0.36 -1.94 19.03
C ASN A 598 -0.60 -0.73 18.99
N PRO A 599 -1.91 -0.92 19.26
CA PRO A 599 -2.88 0.16 19.24
C PRO A 599 -2.65 1.12 20.42
N TRP A 600 -2.33 2.37 20.10
CA TRP A 600 -2.13 3.44 21.08
C TRP A 600 -3.37 3.66 21.98
N GLN A 601 -4.57 3.32 21.49
CA GLN A 601 -5.82 3.42 22.25
C GLN A 601 -5.85 2.47 23.45
N LYS A 602 -5.21 1.29 23.33
CA LYS A 602 -5.38 0.14 24.24
C LYS A 602 -4.08 -0.24 24.94
N THR A 603 -2.92 0.13 24.37
CA THR A 603 -1.59 -0.32 24.82
C THR A 603 -0.70 0.87 25.19
N ARG A 604 -0.38 1.00 26.48
CA ARG A 604 0.54 2.01 27.00
C ARG A 604 1.96 1.81 26.44
N GLY A 605 2.63 2.90 26.10
CA GLY A 605 3.99 2.86 25.55
C GLY A 605 4.09 2.48 24.08
N ALA A 606 2.95 2.24 23.39
CA ALA A 606 2.92 1.92 21.97
C ALA A 606 3.53 3.02 21.08
N GLN A 607 3.54 4.27 21.55
CA GLN A 607 4.08 5.41 20.79
C GLN A 607 5.56 5.72 21.07
N ARG A 608 6.24 5.05 22.01
CA ARG A 608 7.65 5.34 22.31
C ARG A 608 8.57 4.83 21.20
N VAL A 609 9.51 5.65 20.75
CA VAL A 609 10.49 5.27 19.73
C VAL A 609 11.89 5.50 20.28
N ARG A 610 12.76 4.49 20.19
CA ARG A 610 14.16 4.60 20.61
C ARG A 610 15.07 4.56 19.40
N LEU A 611 16.03 5.48 19.34
CA LEU A 611 17.02 5.52 18.28
C LEU A 611 18.44 5.48 18.83
N LYS A 612 19.34 4.92 18.03
CA LYS A 612 20.78 4.89 18.31
C LYS A 612 21.59 5.09 17.05
N PHE A 613 22.64 5.90 17.15
CA PHE A 613 23.73 5.89 16.17
C PHE A 613 25.09 5.71 16.82
N GLU A 614 26.03 5.23 16.01
CA GLU A 614 27.45 5.20 16.28
C GLU A 614 28.18 5.56 14.98
N VAL A 615 29.05 6.57 15.04
CA VAL A 615 29.80 7.09 13.88
C VAL A 615 31.27 7.23 14.21
N ALA A 616 32.14 7.14 13.19
CA ALA A 616 33.58 7.28 13.38
C ALA A 616 34.25 8.04 12.22
N SER A 617 35.31 8.79 12.50
CA SER A 617 36.16 9.41 11.49
C SER A 617 37.59 9.52 11.98
N ALA A 618 38.56 9.18 11.12
CA ALA A 618 39.98 9.33 11.43
C ALA A 618 40.39 10.80 11.60
N ASP A 619 39.67 11.71 10.95
CA ASP A 619 39.88 13.16 11.07
C ASP A 619 39.06 13.78 12.22
N GLY A 620 38.33 12.97 12.99
CA GLY A 620 37.44 13.43 14.04
C GLY A 620 36.07 13.91 13.53
N ILE A 621 35.03 13.68 14.30
CA ILE A 621 33.65 14.06 13.99
C ILE A 621 33.44 15.53 14.32
N ALA A 622 32.95 16.32 13.35
CA ALA A 622 32.52 17.69 13.58
C ALA A 622 31.09 17.70 14.16
N GLU A 623 30.16 17.03 13.48
CA GLU A 623 28.76 16.92 13.93
C GLU A 623 28.00 15.76 13.28
N VAL A 624 26.90 15.37 13.91
CA VAL A 624 25.89 14.46 13.38
C VAL A 624 24.53 15.16 13.42
N LYS A 625 23.85 15.26 12.29
CA LYS A 625 22.48 15.76 12.19
C LYS A 625 21.53 14.61 11.91
N VAL A 626 20.39 14.62 12.60
CA VAL A 626 19.24 13.76 12.29
C VAL A 626 18.21 14.65 11.58
N HIS A 627 18.03 14.40 10.29
CA HIS A 627 17.05 15.07 9.44
C HIS A 627 15.74 14.30 9.48
N ASP A 628 14.60 15.01 9.51
CA ASP A 628 13.30 14.46 9.18
C ASP A 628 12.89 14.95 7.80
N ALA A 629 13.27 14.20 6.76
CA ALA A 629 13.21 14.63 5.36
C ALA A 629 13.75 16.07 5.20
N ASP A 630 13.08 16.89 4.40
CA ASP A 630 13.32 18.32 4.24
C ASP A 630 12.42 19.18 5.17
N TYR A 631 11.72 18.57 6.15
CA TYR A 631 11.07 19.33 7.24
C TYR A 631 12.11 19.99 8.15
N GLY A 632 13.31 19.41 8.22
CA GLY A 632 14.47 20.02 8.87
C GLY A 632 15.22 19.08 9.81
N VAL A 633 16.09 19.66 10.64
CA VAL A 633 16.92 18.92 11.60
C VAL A 633 16.17 18.77 12.92
N VAL A 634 15.91 17.52 13.33
CA VAL A 634 15.22 17.19 14.59
C VAL A 634 16.18 16.96 15.75
N ARG A 635 17.43 16.60 15.47
CA ARG A 635 18.54 16.50 16.44
C ARG A 635 19.86 16.90 15.78
N ARG A 636 20.73 17.55 16.53
CA ARG A 636 22.11 17.85 16.14
C ARG A 636 23.04 17.51 17.30
N TYR A 637 24.03 16.67 17.05
CA TYR A 637 25.04 16.30 18.03
C TYR A 637 26.40 16.86 17.63
N ALA A 638 27.02 17.65 18.51
CA ALA A 638 28.37 18.14 18.30
C ALA A 638 29.37 16.99 18.52
N GLY A 639 30.30 16.80 17.59
CA GLY A 639 31.33 15.77 17.70
C GLY A 639 32.59 16.22 18.44
N GLY A 640 32.85 17.52 18.49
CA GLY A 640 34.00 18.09 19.20
C GLY A 640 35.37 17.57 18.71
N GLY A 641 35.44 17.03 17.49
CA GLY A 641 36.65 16.38 16.95
C GLY A 641 36.88 14.96 17.46
N ALA A 642 35.93 14.35 18.19
CA ALA A 642 36.08 12.99 18.69
C ALA A 642 36.21 11.98 17.53
N ALA A 643 37.09 10.99 17.67
CA ALA A 643 37.26 9.94 16.66
C ALA A 643 36.00 9.08 16.48
N THR A 644 35.21 8.92 17.54
CA THR A 644 33.94 8.19 17.56
C THR A 644 32.90 8.98 18.34
N LEU A 645 31.65 8.96 17.87
CA LEU A 645 30.51 9.55 18.56
C LEU A 645 29.34 8.57 18.54
N ALA A 646 28.80 8.24 19.71
CA ALA A 646 27.60 7.44 19.86
C ALA A 646 26.57 8.17 20.73
N ARG A 647 25.29 8.06 20.37
CA ARG A 647 24.17 8.61 21.15
C ARG A 647 22.94 7.73 21.04
N GLU A 648 22.23 7.60 22.17
CA GLU A 648 20.86 7.12 22.22
C GLU A 648 19.94 8.32 22.50
N PHE A 649 18.79 8.36 21.83
CA PHE A 649 17.79 9.40 22.02
C PHE A 649 16.39 8.86 21.73
N GLU A 650 15.39 9.63 22.15
CA GLU A 650 13.99 9.21 22.09
C GLU A 650 13.22 10.06 21.08
N MET A 651 12.20 9.45 20.48
CA MET A 651 11.16 10.10 19.68
C MET A 651 9.80 9.47 20.01
N VAL A 652 8.74 9.98 19.39
CA VAL A 652 7.38 9.45 19.55
C VAL A 652 6.74 9.17 18.18
N GLN A 653 5.76 8.27 18.15
CA GLN A 653 4.89 8.00 17.01
C GLN A 653 3.73 9.00 16.97
N ASP A 654 4.02 10.30 16.84
CA ASP A 654 3.01 11.36 16.68
C ASP A 654 2.67 11.61 15.21
N LYS A 655 3.69 11.63 14.33
CA LYS A 655 3.57 11.69 12.87
C LYS A 655 4.49 10.66 12.19
N GLN A 656 4.40 10.60 10.87
CA GLN A 656 5.37 9.89 10.05
C GLN A 656 6.66 10.71 10.00
N HIS A 657 7.78 10.12 10.44
CA HIS A 657 9.10 10.74 10.34
C HIS A 657 10.00 9.96 9.40
N TRP A 658 10.71 10.67 8.55
CA TRP A 658 11.68 10.14 7.61
C TRP A 658 13.10 10.49 8.06
N LEU A 659 13.62 9.71 9.01
CA LEU A 659 14.82 10.03 9.76
C LEU A 659 16.09 9.58 9.04
N ALA A 660 16.94 10.51 8.64
CA ALA A 660 18.24 10.22 8.01
C ALA A 660 19.39 10.94 8.74
N LEU A 661 20.58 10.33 8.75
CA LEU A 661 21.79 10.90 9.31
C LEU A 661 22.59 11.64 8.24
N GLU A 662 23.04 12.84 8.58
CA GLU A 662 24.16 13.52 7.94
C GLU A 662 25.31 13.61 8.96
N VAL A 663 26.45 13.00 8.63
CA VAL A 663 27.66 13.04 9.46
C VAL A 663 28.70 13.88 8.76
N SER A 664 29.26 14.86 9.44
CA SER A 664 30.39 15.66 8.93
C SER A 664 31.62 15.48 9.81
N ASP A 665 32.79 15.33 9.20
CA ASP A 665 34.08 15.36 9.92
C ASP A 665 34.72 16.77 9.94
N THR A 666 35.84 16.90 10.65
CA THR A 666 36.55 18.19 10.76
C THR A 666 37.21 18.67 9.45
N LYS A 667 37.21 17.84 8.40
CA LYS A 667 37.66 18.20 7.05
C LYS A 667 36.49 18.58 6.13
N GLY A 668 35.26 18.56 6.63
CA GLY A 668 34.05 18.86 5.85
C GLY A 668 33.60 17.72 4.94
N ARG A 669 34.15 16.51 5.08
CA ARG A 669 33.69 15.33 4.35
C ARG A 669 32.43 14.80 5.01
N ARG A 670 31.51 14.26 4.21
CA ARG A 670 30.18 13.86 4.64
C ARG A 670 29.91 12.37 4.48
N ALA A 671 29.04 11.84 5.33
CA ALA A 671 28.35 10.58 5.12
C ALA A 671 26.84 10.76 5.28
N ILE A 672 26.06 10.14 4.38
CA ILE A 672 24.59 10.22 4.36
C ILE A 672 24.04 8.80 4.52
N SER A 673 23.24 8.58 5.55
CA SER A 673 22.60 7.28 5.76
C SER A 673 21.38 7.09 4.87
N ARG A 674 20.96 5.84 4.72
CA ARG A 674 19.54 5.53 4.45
C ARG A 674 18.62 6.10 5.54
N ASN A 675 17.32 6.16 5.29
CA ASN A 675 16.34 6.64 6.27
C ASN A 675 15.79 5.52 7.18
N TRP A 676 15.35 5.88 8.38
CA TRP A 676 14.34 5.15 9.15
C TRP A 676 13.00 5.84 8.93
N LEU A 677 11.98 5.11 8.53
CA LEU A 677 10.61 5.59 8.59
C LEU A 677 10.05 5.23 9.97
N VAL A 678 9.72 6.24 10.77
CA VAL A 678 8.93 6.09 12.00
C VAL A 678 7.48 6.35 11.62
N TYR A 679 6.61 5.35 11.73
CA TYR A 679 5.25 5.44 11.24
C TYR A 679 4.30 4.44 11.89
N SER A 680 3.01 4.69 11.66
CA SER A 680 1.96 3.70 11.81
C SER A 680 1.29 3.46 10.47
N TYR A 681 1.32 2.21 10.03
CA TYR A 681 0.61 1.84 8.82
C TYR A 681 -0.89 1.66 9.05
N LYS A 682 -1.44 1.92 10.25
CA LYS A 682 -2.85 1.66 10.58
C LYS A 682 -3.82 2.79 10.22
N SER A 683 -3.32 3.93 9.79
CA SER A 683 -4.08 4.98 9.08
C SER A 683 -3.16 5.91 8.28
N GLY A 684 -1.88 5.54 8.13
CA GLY A 684 -0.85 6.37 7.50
C GLY A 684 -1.02 6.55 5.99
N PHE A 685 -0.33 7.58 5.48
CA PHE A 685 -0.28 7.96 4.07
C PHE A 685 1.02 7.44 3.46
N HIS A 686 0.94 6.57 2.45
CA HIS A 686 2.09 5.80 1.96
C HIS A 686 2.06 5.65 0.44
N ARG A 687 3.22 5.77 -0.23
CA ARG A 687 3.38 5.24 -1.58
C ARG A 687 3.54 3.72 -1.56
N CYS A 688 3.24 3.05 -2.66
CA CYS A 688 3.65 1.68 -2.92
C CYS A 688 5.18 1.64 -3.09
N GLY A 689 5.81 0.47 -2.89
CA GLY A 689 7.24 0.32 -3.10
C GLY A 689 7.67 0.71 -4.52
N ASP A 690 6.81 0.55 -5.51
CA ASP A 690 7.07 0.97 -6.89
C ASP A 690 7.08 2.52 -7.08
N ASN A 691 6.79 3.29 -6.03
CA ASN A 691 6.69 4.75 -5.99
C ASN A 691 5.64 5.39 -6.92
N LEU A 692 4.79 4.61 -7.61
CA LEU A 692 3.77 5.11 -8.53
C LEU A 692 2.45 5.46 -7.83
N ASN A 693 2.02 4.58 -6.93
CA ASN A 693 0.69 4.64 -6.33
C ASN A 693 0.79 5.10 -4.89
N ILE A 694 -0.13 5.95 -4.43
CA ILE A 694 -0.42 6.06 -3.00
C ILE A 694 -1.45 4.99 -2.65
N LEU A 695 -1.06 4.08 -1.76
CA LEU A 695 -1.87 2.97 -1.27
C LEU A 695 -1.65 2.83 0.24
N GLY A 696 -2.72 2.70 1.01
CA GLY A 696 -2.60 2.48 2.44
C GLY A 696 -3.91 2.66 3.19
N SER A 697 -3.83 2.57 4.50
CA SER A 697 -4.95 2.67 5.45
C SER A 697 -5.59 4.06 5.51
N ALA A 698 -4.96 5.06 4.88
CA ALA A 698 -5.63 6.32 4.62
C ALA A 698 -6.83 6.15 3.67
N GLN A 699 -6.94 5.00 2.98
CA GLN A 699 -8.03 4.67 2.04
C GLN A 699 -8.12 5.66 0.88
N LEU A 700 -6.96 6.17 0.50
CA LEU A 700 -6.72 7.05 -0.64
C LEU A 700 -5.94 6.24 -1.66
N CYS A 701 -6.62 5.81 -2.72
CA CYS A 701 -5.97 5.23 -3.89
C CYS A 701 -5.76 6.35 -4.92
N TRP A 702 -4.51 6.64 -5.25
CA TRP A 702 -4.18 7.76 -6.12
C TRP A 702 -2.84 7.57 -6.84
N HIS A 703 -2.71 8.18 -8.01
CA HIS A 703 -1.50 8.17 -8.83
C HIS A 703 -0.93 9.60 -8.93
N PRO A 704 -0.14 10.07 -7.95
CA PRO A 704 0.43 11.42 -7.94
C PRO A 704 1.09 11.82 -9.25
N ASP A 705 1.84 10.90 -9.83
CA ASP A 705 2.72 11.19 -10.95
C ASP A 705 1.96 11.33 -12.29
N ARG A 706 0.62 11.16 -12.30
CA ARG A 706 -0.25 11.40 -13.47
C ARG A 706 -0.68 12.87 -13.63
N ASN A 707 -0.13 13.78 -12.83
CA ASN A 707 -0.73 15.10 -12.61
C ASN A 707 -2.19 14.97 -12.16
N GLU A 708 -2.51 13.99 -11.32
CA GLU A 708 -3.83 13.82 -10.71
C GLU A 708 -3.84 14.47 -9.31
N MET A 709 -5.01 14.87 -8.82
CA MET A 709 -5.16 15.25 -7.41
C MET A 709 -5.49 13.99 -6.60
N PRO A 710 -5.09 13.86 -5.33
CA PRO A 710 -5.59 12.77 -4.50
C PRO A 710 -7.11 12.70 -4.53
N SER A 711 -7.67 11.50 -4.41
CA SER A 711 -9.11 11.31 -4.37
C SER A 711 -9.74 12.26 -3.34
N LEU A 712 -10.82 12.95 -3.74
CA LEU A 712 -11.55 13.84 -2.85
C LEU A 712 -12.40 13.08 -1.84
N ALA A 713 -12.54 11.76 -1.97
CA ALA A 713 -13.21 10.91 -0.99
C ALA A 713 -12.35 9.69 -0.67
N LYS A 714 -12.52 9.13 0.53
CA LYS A 714 -11.94 7.82 0.87
C LYS A 714 -12.68 6.72 0.13
N ILE A 715 -12.06 5.56 -0.02
CA ILE A 715 -12.78 4.37 -0.48
C ILE A 715 -13.71 3.82 0.61
N PHE A 716 -14.66 2.96 0.22
CA PHE A 716 -15.59 2.31 1.15
C PHE A 716 -14.91 1.18 1.90
N GLU A 717 -14.70 1.35 3.20
CA GLU A 717 -13.95 0.38 4.01
C GLU A 717 -14.74 -0.89 4.32
N ASN A 718 -16.08 -0.83 4.26
CA ASN A 718 -16.96 -1.99 4.26
C ASN A 718 -16.93 -2.80 2.94
N GLY A 719 -16.15 -2.36 1.95
CA GLY A 719 -16.00 -3.02 0.65
C GLY A 719 -15.56 -4.49 0.74
N PHE A 720 -14.83 -4.89 1.78
CA PHE A 720 -14.40 -6.28 1.99
C PHE A 720 -15.56 -7.28 2.06
N ALA A 721 -16.74 -6.84 2.50
CA ALA A 721 -17.91 -7.71 2.59
C ALA A 721 -18.47 -8.13 1.21
N CYS A 722 -18.12 -7.39 0.15
CA CYS A 722 -18.68 -7.60 -1.19
C CYS A 722 -17.64 -7.63 -2.31
N THR A 723 -16.36 -7.40 -2.00
CA THR A 723 -15.29 -7.37 -2.99
C THR A 723 -15.11 -8.71 -3.69
N VAL A 724 -14.92 -8.65 -4.99
CA VAL A 724 -14.41 -9.75 -5.78
C VAL A 724 -12.89 -9.76 -5.62
N GLN A 725 -12.28 -10.92 -5.37
CA GLN A 725 -10.86 -11.07 -4.98
C GLN A 725 -10.51 -10.56 -3.58
N GLY A 726 -10.82 -11.35 -2.55
CA GLY A 726 -10.13 -11.34 -1.24
C GLY A 726 -9.94 -9.99 -0.51
N ILE A 727 -9.19 -10.02 0.58
CA ILE A 727 -9.02 -8.88 1.51
C ILE A 727 -7.86 -7.94 1.09
N ASP A 728 -7.04 -8.33 0.10
CA ASP A 728 -5.75 -7.66 -0.17
C ASP A 728 -5.75 -6.70 -1.38
N SER A 729 -6.91 -6.18 -1.81
CA SER A 729 -6.99 -5.17 -2.88
C SER A 729 -7.09 -3.74 -2.35
N ALA A 730 -6.37 -2.80 -2.99
CA ALA A 730 -6.32 -1.39 -2.59
C ALA A 730 -7.65 -0.63 -2.73
N SER A 731 -8.55 -1.15 -3.56
CA SER A 731 -9.96 -0.82 -3.61
C SER A 731 -10.65 -2.12 -3.99
N GLY A 732 -11.54 -2.63 -3.14
CA GLY A 732 -12.27 -3.85 -3.47
C GLY A 732 -12.84 -3.80 -4.88
N VAL A 733 -12.75 -4.89 -5.64
CA VAL A 733 -13.42 -5.00 -6.95
C VAL A 733 -14.90 -5.14 -6.67
N ALA A 734 -15.54 -4.00 -6.44
CA ALA A 734 -16.92 -3.90 -6.01
C ALA A 734 -17.65 -2.75 -6.73
N SER A 735 -18.98 -2.82 -6.78
CA SER A 735 -19.81 -1.72 -7.27
C SER A 735 -19.73 -0.56 -6.27
N GLN A 736 -18.89 0.42 -6.58
CA GLN A 736 -18.61 1.56 -5.71
C GLN A 736 -18.78 2.87 -6.46
N PRO A 737 -19.25 3.93 -5.78
CA PRO A 737 -19.28 5.27 -6.34
C PRO A 737 -17.91 5.67 -6.88
N LYS A 738 -17.85 6.25 -8.08
CA LYS A 738 -16.61 6.86 -8.59
C LYS A 738 -16.69 8.37 -8.44
N LEU A 739 -15.55 8.95 -8.06
CA LEU A 739 -15.36 10.36 -7.94
C LEU A 739 -14.08 10.74 -8.67
N PHE A 740 -14.13 11.83 -9.41
CA PHE A 740 -13.01 12.44 -10.11
C PHE A 740 -12.87 13.88 -9.64
N ALA A 741 -11.64 14.29 -9.36
CA ALA A 741 -11.30 15.69 -9.18
C ALA A 741 -11.34 16.40 -10.53
N GLU A 742 -11.95 17.58 -10.57
CA GLU A 742 -12.01 18.43 -11.77
C GLU A 742 -11.22 19.73 -11.52
N ASP A 743 -10.62 20.22 -12.60
CA ASP A 743 -9.66 21.32 -12.62
C ASP A 743 -9.73 22.12 -13.92
N ARG A 744 -10.79 21.91 -14.71
CA ARG A 744 -11.10 22.74 -15.87
C ARG A 744 -11.94 23.95 -15.48
N LEU A 745 -11.95 24.92 -16.38
CA LEU A 745 -12.73 26.14 -16.32
C LEU A 745 -13.57 26.25 -17.59
N ARG A 746 -14.84 26.64 -17.48
CA ARG A 746 -15.70 26.95 -18.62
C ARG A 746 -15.96 28.44 -18.69
N THR A 747 -15.59 29.05 -19.80
CA THR A 747 -15.80 30.48 -20.08
C THR A 747 -16.60 30.66 -21.36
N THR A 748 -17.07 31.87 -21.63
CA THR A 748 -17.65 32.22 -22.93
C THR A 748 -16.63 32.15 -24.08
N GLU A 749 -15.33 32.14 -23.78
CA GLU A 749 -14.25 31.88 -24.73
C GLU A 749 -14.05 30.36 -25.00
N GLY A 750 -14.70 29.49 -24.22
CA GLY A 750 -14.57 28.03 -24.29
C GLY A 750 -14.07 27.38 -23.00
N ASP A 751 -13.88 26.05 -23.05
CA ASP A 751 -13.27 25.27 -21.97
C ASP A 751 -11.75 25.54 -21.89
N TYR A 752 -11.22 25.59 -20.67
CA TYR A 752 -9.79 25.75 -20.37
C TYR A 752 -9.34 24.64 -19.41
N PRO A 753 -8.22 23.93 -19.68
CA PRO A 753 -7.33 24.08 -20.84
C PRO A 753 -8.02 23.77 -22.18
N ARG A 754 -7.65 24.52 -23.24
CA ARG A 754 -8.37 24.50 -24.54
C ARG A 754 -8.10 23.26 -25.38
N ASN A 755 -6.98 22.57 -25.17
CA ASN A 755 -6.58 21.39 -25.93
C ASN A 755 -6.55 20.14 -25.04
N ARG A 756 -6.72 18.95 -25.65
CA ARG A 756 -6.53 17.66 -24.96
C ARG A 756 -5.05 17.30 -24.76
N GLU A 757 -4.15 18.10 -25.32
CA GLU A 757 -2.70 17.89 -25.31
C GLU A 757 -2.01 18.48 -24.08
N SER A 758 -2.71 19.29 -23.29
CA SER A 758 -2.25 19.81 -22.01
C SER A 758 -3.16 19.38 -20.87
N VAL A 759 -2.57 19.14 -19.70
CA VAL A 759 -3.28 18.90 -18.43
C VAL A 759 -2.81 19.91 -17.39
N VAL A 760 -3.64 20.19 -16.38
CA VAL A 760 -3.21 21.00 -15.23
C VAL A 760 -2.11 20.26 -14.47
N ASN A 761 -0.95 20.89 -14.33
CA ASN A 761 0.14 20.36 -13.50
C ASN A 761 -0.26 20.50 -12.02
N LYS A 762 -0.16 19.41 -11.26
CA LYS A 762 -0.52 19.37 -9.84
C LYS A 762 0.70 18.96 -9.05
N ILE A 763 1.17 19.86 -8.18
CA ILE A 763 2.32 19.59 -7.31
C ILE A 763 1.82 19.30 -5.91
N LEU A 764 2.05 18.07 -5.47
CA LEU A 764 1.72 17.61 -4.13
C LEU A 764 2.70 18.19 -3.11
N ASP A 765 2.16 18.54 -1.95
CA ASP A 765 2.89 18.67 -0.71
C ASP A 765 2.15 17.88 0.39
N VAL A 766 2.91 17.25 1.29
CA VAL A 766 2.36 16.48 2.41
C VAL A 766 2.86 17.11 3.71
N PRO A 767 2.20 18.15 4.25
CA PRO A 767 2.59 18.72 5.53
C PRO A 767 2.48 17.74 6.71
N LEU A 768 1.53 16.80 6.65
CA LEU A 768 1.33 15.82 7.72
C LEU A 768 0.89 14.46 7.19
N GLY A 769 1.71 13.44 7.45
CA GLY A 769 1.28 12.05 7.50
C GLY A 769 1.22 11.58 8.96
N SER A 770 0.12 11.01 9.44
CA SER A 770 0.02 10.47 10.81
C SER A 770 -0.94 9.29 10.92
N HIS A 771 -1.11 8.75 12.13
CA HIS A 771 -2.11 7.72 12.39
C HIS A 771 -3.50 8.26 12.75
N ASN A 772 -3.63 9.57 13.02
CA ASN A 772 -4.92 10.21 13.31
C ASN A 772 -5.51 10.79 12.02
N LEU A 773 -4.75 11.62 11.30
CA LEU A 773 -5.21 12.23 10.06
C LEU A 773 -4.06 12.59 9.13
N GLN A 774 -4.39 12.82 7.87
CA GLN A 774 -3.45 13.25 6.83
C GLN A 774 -3.78 14.68 6.40
N ILE A 775 -2.75 15.50 6.22
CA ILE A 775 -2.84 16.81 5.58
C ILE A 775 -1.96 16.77 4.35
N TYR A 776 -2.58 17.01 3.20
CA TYR A 776 -1.87 17.13 1.93
C TYR A 776 -2.46 18.28 1.13
N SER A 777 -1.64 18.90 0.29
CA SER A 777 -2.07 20.00 -0.56
C SER A 777 -1.56 19.83 -1.99
N ALA A 778 -2.30 20.40 -2.94
CA ALA A 778 -1.94 20.47 -4.33
C ALA A 778 -1.87 21.93 -4.77
N THR A 779 -0.78 22.28 -5.45
CA THR A 779 -0.59 23.59 -6.09
C THR A 779 -0.70 23.45 -7.60
N MET A 780 -1.52 24.29 -8.22
CA MET A 780 -1.84 24.29 -9.65
C MET A 780 -1.55 25.68 -10.22
N THR A 781 -0.39 25.83 -10.83
CA THR A 781 0.11 27.12 -11.36
C THR A 781 0.49 27.05 -12.84
N HIS A 782 0.57 25.84 -13.40
CA HIS A 782 1.05 25.58 -14.75
C HIS A 782 0.24 24.47 -15.44
N LEU A 783 0.29 24.45 -16.76
CA LEU A 783 -0.02 23.29 -17.57
C LEU A 783 1.20 22.35 -17.69
N ALA A 784 0.93 21.10 -18.02
CA ALA A 784 1.92 20.07 -18.32
C ALA A 784 1.51 19.27 -19.55
N GLU A 785 2.50 18.62 -20.18
CA GLU A 785 2.28 17.69 -21.29
C GLU A 785 1.27 16.59 -20.89
N SER A 786 0.25 16.39 -21.74
CA SER A 786 -0.75 15.34 -21.58
C SER A 786 -0.19 13.95 -21.93
N TYR A 787 -0.97 12.91 -21.63
CA TYR A 787 -0.63 11.50 -21.84
C TYR A 787 -1.66 10.84 -22.76
N ASP A 788 -1.39 9.60 -23.17
CA ASP A 788 -2.27 8.85 -24.08
C ASP A 788 -2.56 9.64 -25.38
N THR A 789 -1.53 10.34 -25.88
CA THR A 789 -1.56 11.12 -27.13
C THR A 789 -0.94 10.31 -28.28
N ALA A 790 -0.89 10.87 -29.48
CA ALA A 790 -0.24 10.21 -30.64
C ALA A 790 1.27 10.01 -30.44
N THR A 791 1.91 10.83 -29.60
CA THR A 791 3.37 10.86 -29.44
C THR A 791 3.82 10.50 -28.04
N ARG A 792 2.91 10.48 -27.08
CA ARG A 792 3.21 10.15 -25.68
C ARG A 792 2.30 9.02 -25.21
N PRO A 793 2.86 7.90 -24.73
CA PRO A 793 2.08 6.78 -24.23
C PRO A 793 1.36 7.17 -22.93
N THR A 794 0.66 6.19 -22.35
CA THR A 794 0.15 6.28 -21.00
C THR A 794 1.23 6.79 -20.03
N PRO A 795 0.86 7.48 -18.93
CA PRO A 795 1.79 7.65 -17.82
C PRO A 795 2.32 6.27 -17.38
N SER A 796 3.21 6.02 -16.43
CA SER A 796 3.86 4.70 -16.23
C SER A 796 4.71 4.15 -17.40
N MET A 797 4.39 4.38 -18.68
CA MET A 797 5.19 3.90 -19.82
C MET A 797 6.06 5.00 -20.45
N GLY A 798 5.66 6.26 -20.36
CA GLY A 798 6.38 7.40 -20.97
C GLY A 798 7.60 7.90 -20.19
N ALA A 799 7.99 9.13 -20.46
CA ALA A 799 8.86 9.93 -19.60
C ALA A 799 8.06 10.90 -18.71
N VAL A 800 8.73 11.59 -17.79
CA VAL A 800 8.13 12.62 -16.92
C VAL A 800 7.53 13.74 -17.78
N SER A 801 6.37 14.28 -17.39
CA SER A 801 5.79 15.44 -18.09
C SER A 801 6.62 16.69 -17.87
N ARG A 802 6.89 17.44 -18.94
CA ARG A 802 7.32 18.83 -18.83
C ARG A 802 6.14 19.70 -18.43
N ARG A 803 6.41 20.75 -17.64
CA ARG A 803 5.54 21.91 -17.58
C ARG A 803 5.65 22.66 -18.91
N THR A 804 4.53 23.15 -19.41
CA THR A 804 4.46 23.84 -20.71
C THR A 804 4.35 25.34 -20.48
N GLU A 805 3.19 25.82 -20.06
CA GLU A 805 2.90 27.23 -19.83
C GLU A 805 2.29 27.48 -18.45
N PRO A 806 2.50 28.65 -17.83
CA PRO A 806 1.73 29.05 -16.65
C PRO A 806 0.23 29.08 -16.97
N HIS A 807 -0.62 28.86 -15.96
CA HIS A 807 -2.05 29.02 -16.17
C HIS A 807 -2.42 30.44 -16.60
N GLU A 808 -3.28 30.53 -17.61
CA GLU A 808 -3.79 31.79 -18.15
C GLU A 808 -4.84 32.41 -17.23
N PHE A 809 -5.82 31.61 -16.78
CA PHE A 809 -6.99 32.13 -16.09
C PHE A 809 -6.89 32.14 -14.57
N PHE A 810 -6.20 31.17 -13.96
CA PHE A 810 -6.22 31.02 -12.50
C PHE A 810 -4.99 30.32 -11.93
N GLU A 811 -4.72 30.57 -10.65
CA GLU A 811 -3.91 29.71 -9.80
C GLU A 811 -4.80 29.08 -8.74
N ARG A 812 -4.58 27.80 -8.42
CA ARG A 812 -5.36 27.10 -7.41
C ARG A 812 -4.44 26.45 -6.38
N ARG A 813 -4.76 26.68 -5.11
CA ARG A 813 -4.25 25.90 -3.98
C ARG A 813 -5.40 25.12 -3.38
N HIS A 814 -5.18 23.84 -3.10
CA HIS A 814 -6.17 22.94 -2.51
C HIS A 814 -5.50 22.14 -1.41
N THR A 815 -6.07 22.14 -0.21
CA THR A 815 -5.60 21.38 0.95
C THR A 815 -6.71 20.43 1.37
N SER A 816 -6.35 19.18 1.64
CA SER A 816 -7.27 18.16 2.14
C SER A 816 -6.84 17.66 3.51
N TYR A 817 -7.82 17.38 4.35
CA TYR A 817 -7.69 16.80 5.68
C TYR A 817 -8.42 15.46 5.68
N ALA A 818 -7.67 14.37 5.54
CA ALA A 818 -8.23 13.01 5.49
C ALA A 818 -8.21 12.39 6.89
N LEU A 819 -9.37 12.24 7.50
CA LEU A 819 -9.52 11.76 8.87
C LEU A 819 -9.47 10.25 8.98
N GLN A 820 -8.96 9.72 10.09
CA GLN A 820 -9.14 8.31 10.44
C GLN A 820 -10.63 7.99 10.63
N SER A 821 -11.06 6.87 10.04
CA SER A 821 -12.37 6.26 10.28
C SER A 821 -12.35 5.50 11.61
N ARG A 822 -13.51 5.06 12.09
CA ARG A 822 -13.61 4.19 13.29
C ARG A 822 -13.25 2.72 13.03
N GLN A 823 -12.69 2.39 11.86
CA GLN A 823 -12.20 1.03 11.60
C GLN A 823 -10.94 0.73 12.44
N ASP A 824 -10.94 -0.38 13.17
CA ASP A 824 -9.77 -0.86 13.91
C ASP A 824 -8.79 -1.59 12.97
N TYR A 825 -7.91 -0.82 12.34
CA TYR A 825 -6.88 -1.34 11.45
C TYR A 825 -5.83 -2.23 12.12
N PHE A 826 -5.69 -2.16 13.45
CA PHE A 826 -4.83 -3.12 14.16
C PHE A 826 -5.45 -4.51 14.08
N VAL A 827 -6.76 -4.63 14.31
CA VAL A 827 -7.51 -5.88 14.14
C VAL A 827 -7.56 -6.31 12.66
N THR A 828 -7.95 -5.41 11.76
CA THR A 828 -8.08 -5.70 10.33
C THR A 828 -6.78 -6.24 9.74
N TRP A 829 -5.63 -5.64 10.05
CA TRP A 829 -4.38 -5.95 9.34
C TRP A 829 -3.39 -6.83 10.12
N ASN A 830 -3.26 -6.72 11.45
CA ASN A 830 -2.33 -7.60 12.20
C ASN A 830 -2.89 -9.00 12.38
N TYR A 831 -4.22 -9.09 12.47
CA TYR A 831 -4.92 -10.35 12.70
C TYR A 831 -5.70 -10.81 11.48
N ARG A 832 -5.67 -10.06 10.37
CA ARG A 832 -6.39 -10.37 9.13
C ARG A 832 -7.90 -10.54 9.36
N ARG A 833 -8.48 -9.69 10.22
CA ARG A 833 -9.90 -9.74 10.62
C ARG A 833 -10.70 -8.48 10.24
N PRO A 834 -10.89 -8.18 8.95
CA PRO A 834 -11.59 -6.97 8.51
C PRO A 834 -13.03 -6.88 8.99
N PHE A 835 -13.77 -7.99 9.15
CA PHE A 835 -15.16 -7.91 9.62
C PHE A 835 -15.24 -7.62 11.11
N GLU A 836 -14.28 -8.11 11.91
CA GLU A 836 -14.16 -7.74 13.32
C GLU A 836 -13.67 -6.29 13.49
N GLY A 837 -12.66 -5.88 12.72
CA GLY A 837 -12.12 -4.52 12.75
C GLY A 837 -13.06 -3.46 12.21
N GLY A 838 -13.95 -3.82 11.28
CA GLY A 838 -14.95 -2.92 10.69
C GLY A 838 -16.26 -2.80 11.46
N ARG A 839 -16.41 -3.41 12.64
CA ARG A 839 -17.68 -3.40 13.40
C ARG A 839 -18.16 -1.99 13.80
N ASP A 840 -17.23 -1.08 14.00
CA ASP A 840 -17.51 0.32 14.37
C ASP A 840 -17.33 1.29 13.20
N TYR A 841 -17.22 0.79 11.95
CA TYR A 841 -17.12 1.64 10.78
C TYR A 841 -18.50 2.22 10.40
N HIS A 842 -18.68 3.52 10.60
CA HIS A 842 -19.90 4.26 10.25
C HIS A 842 -19.75 5.15 9.01
N GLY A 843 -18.59 5.10 8.36
CA GLY A 843 -18.25 5.93 7.21
C GLY A 843 -16.90 6.61 7.35
N SER A 844 -16.57 7.38 6.33
CA SER A 844 -15.30 8.09 6.22
C SER A 844 -15.55 9.50 5.69
N ILE A 845 -14.69 10.47 6.04
CA ILE A 845 -14.85 11.86 5.60
C ILE A 845 -13.49 12.50 5.31
N ILE A 846 -13.44 13.32 4.26
CA ILE A 846 -12.31 14.20 3.94
C ILE A 846 -12.83 15.62 3.88
N TRP A 847 -12.09 16.55 4.47
CA TRP A 847 -12.36 17.98 4.31
C TRP A 847 -11.41 18.63 3.35
N HIS A 848 -11.94 19.58 2.61
CA HIS A 848 -11.23 20.28 1.56
C HIS A 848 -11.35 21.77 1.80
N GLU A 849 -10.22 22.45 1.72
CA GLU A 849 -10.12 23.90 1.78
C GLU A 849 -9.25 24.36 0.62
N GLY A 850 -9.61 25.45 -0.04
CA GLY A 850 -8.75 25.98 -1.09
C GLY A 850 -9.14 27.37 -1.53
N GLU A 851 -8.34 27.89 -2.45
CA GLU A 851 -8.58 29.17 -3.10
C GLU A 851 -8.29 29.08 -4.59
N ILE A 852 -9.03 29.88 -5.36
CA ILE A 852 -8.76 30.16 -6.77
C ILE A 852 -8.44 31.64 -6.87
N ARG A 853 -7.22 31.96 -7.32
CA ARG A 853 -6.78 33.32 -7.63
C ARG A 853 -6.89 33.55 -9.12
N TRP A 854 -7.76 34.45 -9.54
CA TRP A 854 -7.96 34.77 -10.95
C TRP A 854 -6.80 35.61 -11.49
N LYS A 855 -6.31 35.26 -12.67
CA LYS A 855 -5.21 35.95 -13.36
C LYS A 855 -5.68 36.77 -14.56
N LYS A 856 -6.87 36.45 -15.06
CA LYS A 856 -7.47 37.08 -16.23
C LYS A 856 -8.96 37.32 -15.97
N ASP A 857 -9.45 38.47 -16.42
CA ASP A 857 -10.89 38.72 -16.48
C ASP A 857 -11.56 37.66 -17.36
N ALA A 858 -12.69 37.12 -16.91
CA ALA A 858 -13.43 36.13 -17.68
C ALA A 858 -14.94 36.22 -17.44
N THR A 859 -15.71 35.82 -18.44
CA THR A 859 -17.13 35.53 -18.28
C THR A 859 -17.31 34.02 -18.23
N LEU A 860 -17.84 33.52 -17.11
CA LEU A 860 -18.06 32.10 -16.89
C LEU A 860 -19.25 31.56 -17.70
N ALA A 861 -19.21 30.28 -18.09
CA ALA A 861 -20.25 29.66 -18.91
C ALA A 861 -20.71 28.27 -18.40
N GLY A 862 -22.01 28.01 -18.47
CA GLY A 862 -22.64 26.74 -18.09
C GLY A 862 -23.07 26.64 -16.63
N ASP A 863 -23.79 25.55 -16.31
CA ASP A 863 -24.43 25.34 -15.00
C ASP A 863 -23.41 25.25 -13.83
N VAL A 864 -22.24 24.66 -14.09
CA VAL A 864 -21.11 24.56 -13.14
C VAL A 864 -19.85 24.97 -13.90
N PRO A 865 -19.52 26.27 -13.94
CA PRO A 865 -18.43 26.77 -14.78
C PRO A 865 -17.04 26.44 -14.25
N VAL A 866 -16.88 26.31 -12.94
CA VAL A 866 -15.62 25.91 -12.30
C VAL A 866 -15.84 24.59 -11.54
N PRO A 867 -15.96 23.45 -12.25
CA PRO A 867 -16.14 22.16 -11.59
C PRO A 867 -14.93 21.83 -10.70
N LEU A 868 -15.20 21.40 -9.47
CA LEU A 868 -14.16 20.90 -8.56
C LEU A 868 -14.17 19.37 -8.47
N LEU A 869 -15.33 18.76 -8.73
CA LEU A 869 -15.49 17.31 -8.77
C LEU A 869 -16.60 16.87 -9.73
N LEU A 870 -16.47 15.63 -10.17
CA LEU A 870 -17.45 14.87 -10.93
C LEU A 870 -17.64 13.51 -10.25
N THR A 871 -18.88 13.13 -9.98
CA THR A 871 -19.20 11.73 -9.68
C THR A 871 -19.81 11.06 -10.91
N GLU A 872 -19.35 9.86 -11.24
CA GLU A 872 -19.84 9.11 -12.40
C GLU A 872 -19.94 7.61 -12.10
N GLY A 873 -21.01 6.95 -12.55
CA GLY A 873 -21.27 5.56 -12.20
C GLY A 873 -22.02 4.81 -13.30
N PRO A 874 -21.50 3.68 -13.80
CA PRO A 874 -22.18 2.90 -14.81
C PRO A 874 -23.17 1.93 -14.17
N GLY A 875 -24.35 2.40 -13.77
CA GLY A 875 -25.44 1.51 -13.34
C GLY A 875 -26.82 1.95 -13.84
N GLY A 876 -27.86 1.80 -13.02
CA GLY A 876 -29.25 1.98 -13.43
C GLY A 876 -30.24 1.48 -12.39
N ALA A 877 -31.49 1.92 -12.51
CA ALA A 877 -32.57 1.60 -11.58
C ALA A 877 -32.87 0.08 -11.51
N GLU A 878 -32.60 -0.67 -12.58
CA GLU A 878 -32.70 -2.13 -12.61
C GLU A 878 -31.73 -2.82 -11.65
N PHE A 879 -30.60 -2.18 -11.35
CA PHE A 879 -29.61 -2.65 -10.39
C PHE A 879 -29.74 -1.99 -9.01
N ARG A 880 -30.71 -1.06 -8.85
CA ARG A 880 -30.87 -0.19 -7.67
C ARG A 880 -29.58 0.54 -7.29
N THR A 881 -28.82 0.92 -8.30
CA THR A 881 -27.57 1.68 -8.14
C THR A 881 -27.62 2.91 -9.02
N TYR A 882 -27.11 4.03 -8.51
CA TYR A 882 -27.07 5.30 -9.25
C TYR A 882 -28.46 5.74 -9.77
N ASP A 883 -29.50 5.53 -8.96
CA ASP A 883 -30.90 5.84 -9.29
C ASP A 883 -31.53 6.85 -8.31
N GLN A 884 -30.77 7.27 -7.30
CA GLN A 884 -31.18 8.26 -6.30
C GLN A 884 -30.22 9.45 -6.26
N PHE A 885 -30.79 10.62 -5.99
CA PHE A 885 -30.09 11.88 -5.84
C PHE A 885 -30.78 12.72 -4.77
N CYS A 886 -30.01 13.40 -3.92
CA CYS A 886 -30.52 14.38 -2.98
C CYS A 886 -29.67 15.65 -2.98
N VAL A 887 -30.32 16.82 -2.82
CA VAL A 887 -29.61 18.09 -2.64
C VAL A 887 -30.46 19.05 -1.81
N THR A 888 -29.82 19.84 -0.96
CA THR A 888 -30.43 21.05 -0.39
C THR A 888 -30.24 22.21 -1.35
N ASP A 889 -31.18 22.36 -2.28
CA ASP A 889 -31.16 23.45 -3.24
C ASP A 889 -31.49 24.78 -2.54
N ARG A 890 -30.76 25.84 -2.89
CA ARG A 890 -30.97 27.17 -2.31
C ARG A 890 -32.36 27.71 -2.60
N ASP A 891 -32.87 27.48 -3.81
CA ASP A 891 -34.10 28.09 -4.31
C ASP A 891 -35.30 27.12 -4.23
N ALA A 892 -35.04 25.81 -4.26
CA ALA A 892 -36.09 24.77 -4.26
C ALA A 892 -36.19 23.96 -2.95
N GLY A 893 -35.39 24.26 -1.93
CA GLY A 893 -35.33 23.52 -0.67
C GLY A 893 -34.69 22.13 -0.82
N THR A 894 -34.97 21.21 0.11
CA THR A 894 -34.43 19.85 0.03
C THR A 894 -35.18 19.03 -1.02
N LEU A 895 -34.45 18.58 -2.03
CA LEU A 895 -34.95 17.76 -3.12
C LEU A 895 -34.42 16.34 -2.93
N THR A 896 -35.31 15.34 -3.00
CA THR A 896 -34.94 13.93 -3.09
C THR A 896 -35.60 13.34 -4.32
N VAL A 897 -34.79 12.78 -5.20
CA VAL A 897 -35.23 12.22 -6.48
C VAL A 897 -34.90 10.73 -6.47
N ARG A 898 -35.92 9.90 -6.68
CA ARG A 898 -35.79 8.46 -6.91
C ARG A 898 -36.36 8.15 -8.28
N LEU A 899 -35.57 7.49 -9.11
CA LEU A 899 -35.95 7.15 -10.48
C LEU A 899 -36.44 5.71 -10.53
N GLU A 900 -37.61 5.50 -11.12
CA GLU A 900 -38.18 4.17 -11.29
C GLU A 900 -37.47 3.38 -12.40
N ALA A 901 -37.46 2.05 -12.26
CA ALA A 901 -36.98 1.15 -13.30
C ALA A 901 -37.82 1.31 -14.58
N GLY A 902 -37.17 1.34 -15.74
CA GLY A 902 -37.84 1.46 -17.04
C GLY A 902 -38.10 2.90 -17.51
N ARG A 903 -37.67 3.93 -16.77
CA ARG A 903 -37.71 5.32 -17.26
C ARG A 903 -36.71 5.52 -18.41
N GLU A 904 -37.21 5.91 -19.58
CA GLU A 904 -36.37 6.09 -20.78
C GLU A 904 -35.93 7.55 -21.01
N LYS A 905 -36.66 8.53 -20.47
CA LYS A 905 -36.37 9.96 -20.72
C LYS A 905 -35.14 10.43 -19.94
N PRO A 906 -34.18 11.12 -20.58
CA PRO A 906 -33.04 11.73 -19.90
C PRO A 906 -33.49 12.64 -18.76
N TYR A 907 -32.72 12.61 -17.68
CA TYR A 907 -32.88 13.48 -16.53
C TYR A 907 -31.74 14.50 -16.51
N ARG A 908 -32.08 15.77 -16.27
CA ARG A 908 -31.12 16.86 -16.06
C ARG A 908 -31.69 17.81 -15.02
N ARG A 909 -30.88 18.22 -14.05
CA ARG A 909 -31.19 19.28 -13.11
C ARG A 909 -29.92 20.03 -12.73
N ALA A 910 -30.03 21.34 -12.52
CA ALA A 910 -28.95 22.17 -12.05
C ALA A 910 -29.49 23.23 -11.08
N GLY A 911 -28.61 23.74 -10.22
CA GLY A 911 -28.96 24.74 -9.22
C GLY A 911 -27.77 25.12 -8.36
N VAL A 912 -28.06 25.79 -7.25
CA VAL A 912 -27.07 26.21 -6.25
C VAL A 912 -27.34 25.44 -4.96
N ILE A 913 -26.32 24.78 -4.43
CA ILE A 913 -26.40 24.16 -3.11
C ILE A 913 -26.50 25.29 -2.07
N ARG A 914 -27.47 25.20 -1.17
CA ARG A 914 -27.60 26.13 -0.04
C ARG A 914 -26.27 26.17 0.75
N PRO A 915 -25.75 27.35 1.14
CA PRO A 915 -24.60 27.40 2.05
C PRO A 915 -24.88 26.61 3.33
N GLY A 916 -23.90 25.83 3.80
CA GLY A 916 -24.11 24.85 4.87
C GLY A 916 -25.01 23.67 4.49
N GLY A 917 -25.30 23.48 3.21
CA GLY A 917 -26.13 22.41 2.67
C GLY A 917 -25.32 21.20 2.18
N TYR A 918 -26.01 20.27 1.54
CA TYR A 918 -25.41 19.03 1.04
C TYR A 918 -25.97 18.58 -0.31
N CYS A 919 -25.24 17.69 -0.96
CA CYS A 919 -25.63 16.98 -2.17
C CYS A 919 -25.15 15.52 -2.07
N ALA A 920 -26.00 14.56 -2.36
CA ALA A 920 -25.68 13.14 -2.31
C ALA A 920 -26.14 12.42 -3.58
N THR A 921 -25.34 11.47 -4.02
CA THR A 921 -25.52 10.75 -5.30
C THR A 921 -24.83 9.40 -5.24
N MET A 922 -25.03 8.59 -6.28
CA MET A 922 -24.33 7.32 -6.49
C MET A 922 -24.60 6.27 -5.40
N ASN A 923 -25.86 5.99 -5.04
CA ASN A 923 -26.17 4.87 -4.13
C ASN A 923 -25.75 3.52 -4.74
N THR A 924 -25.05 2.70 -3.96
CA THR A 924 -24.69 1.31 -4.29
C THR A 924 -24.96 0.39 -3.10
N ASP A 925 -24.74 -0.92 -3.25
CA ASP A 925 -24.82 -1.88 -2.14
C ASP A 925 -23.80 -1.57 -1.01
N LEU A 926 -22.74 -0.79 -1.30
CA LEU A 926 -21.76 -0.37 -0.29
C LEU A 926 -22.16 0.92 0.43
N GLY A 927 -22.97 1.77 -0.19
CA GLY A 927 -23.30 3.09 0.33
C GLY A 927 -23.39 4.19 -0.73
N TYR A 928 -23.25 5.46 -0.35
CA TYR A 928 -23.27 6.62 -1.26
C TYR A 928 -22.25 7.71 -0.89
N LEU A 929 -22.02 8.64 -1.81
CA LEU A 929 -21.16 9.82 -1.58
C LEU A 929 -22.00 11.01 -1.14
N GLY A 930 -21.58 11.68 -0.06
CA GLY A 930 -22.15 12.94 0.41
C GLY A 930 -21.17 14.09 0.26
N PHE A 931 -21.54 15.10 -0.51
CA PHE A 931 -20.89 16.40 -0.55
C PHE A 931 -21.54 17.32 0.48
N LEU A 932 -20.76 17.94 1.36
CA LEU A 932 -21.24 18.87 2.38
C LEU A 932 -20.55 20.24 2.21
N SER A 933 -21.32 21.31 2.04
CA SER A 933 -20.79 22.67 1.86
C SER A 933 -20.58 23.37 3.20
N SER A 934 -19.54 24.21 3.28
CA SER A 934 -19.41 25.23 4.34
C SER A 934 -20.52 26.29 4.25
N ALA A 935 -20.81 26.98 5.36
CA ALA A 935 -21.68 28.17 5.40
C ALA A 935 -21.12 29.35 4.61
N LYS A 936 -19.80 29.38 4.41
CA LYS A 936 -19.08 30.49 3.74
C LYS A 936 -18.78 30.20 2.27
N SER A 937 -19.19 29.05 1.75
CA SER A 937 -18.95 28.64 0.37
C SER A 937 -20.27 28.44 -0.36
N VAL A 938 -20.29 28.83 -1.63
CA VAL A 938 -21.47 28.74 -2.49
C VAL A 938 -21.11 27.86 -3.67
N PHE A 939 -21.73 26.69 -3.74
CA PHE A 939 -21.47 25.71 -4.80
C PHE A 939 -22.67 25.60 -5.74
N SER A 940 -22.38 25.45 -7.03
CA SER A 940 -23.35 25.08 -8.05
C SER A 940 -23.26 23.57 -8.29
N TYR A 941 -24.39 22.95 -8.63
CA TYR A 941 -24.46 21.55 -8.99
C TYR A 941 -25.17 21.35 -10.33
N GLN A 942 -24.82 20.26 -11.01
CA GLN A 942 -25.53 19.77 -12.17
C GLN A 942 -25.57 18.24 -12.11
N VAL A 943 -26.76 17.66 -12.15
CA VAL A 943 -26.98 16.22 -12.27
C VAL A 943 -27.58 15.90 -13.63
N SER A 944 -27.08 14.84 -14.27
CA SER A 944 -27.56 14.41 -15.58
C SER A 944 -27.44 12.90 -15.78
N THR A 945 -28.13 12.41 -16.81
CA THR A 945 -28.01 11.03 -17.31
C THR A 945 -26.59 10.72 -17.79
N HIS A 946 -26.14 9.49 -17.53
CA HIS A 946 -24.86 8.99 -18.01
C HIS A 946 -24.95 8.68 -19.52
N PRO A 947 -24.00 9.12 -20.36
CA PRO A 947 -24.14 9.00 -21.82
C PRO A 947 -24.03 7.57 -22.34
N GLN A 948 -23.37 6.68 -21.61
CA GLN A 948 -23.09 5.30 -22.05
C GLN A 948 -23.88 4.22 -21.28
N THR A 949 -24.73 4.60 -20.31
CA THR A 949 -25.46 3.62 -19.47
C THR A 949 -26.90 4.05 -19.25
N LYS A 950 -27.70 3.17 -18.65
CA LYS A 950 -29.10 3.43 -18.29
C LYS A 950 -29.25 4.28 -17.02
N SER A 951 -28.15 4.72 -16.40
CA SER A 951 -28.21 5.54 -15.19
C SER A 951 -28.66 6.97 -15.50
N LEU A 952 -29.86 7.32 -15.04
CA LEU A 952 -30.47 8.62 -15.28
C LEU A 952 -29.91 9.75 -14.40
N VAL A 953 -29.33 9.44 -13.23
CA VAL A 953 -28.56 10.38 -12.37
C VAL A 953 -27.08 10.01 -12.33
N GLY A 954 -26.58 9.37 -13.38
CA GLY A 954 -25.24 8.77 -13.41
C GLY A 954 -24.08 9.73 -13.62
N ARG A 955 -24.32 11.05 -13.69
CA ARG A 955 -23.29 12.09 -13.63
C ARG A 955 -23.72 13.23 -12.72
N THR A 956 -22.85 13.68 -11.82
CA THR A 956 -23.06 14.87 -11.00
C THR A 956 -21.80 15.72 -10.95
N TYR A 957 -21.88 16.96 -11.43
CA TYR A 957 -20.84 17.98 -11.28
C TYR A 957 -21.16 18.85 -10.07
N ILE A 958 -20.13 19.18 -9.28
CA ILE A 958 -20.22 20.16 -8.20
C ILE A 958 -19.01 21.10 -8.30
N GLY A 959 -19.24 22.39 -8.18
CA GLY A 959 -18.19 23.39 -8.35
C GLY A 959 -18.61 24.81 -8.01
N LEU A 960 -17.83 25.78 -8.46
CA LEU A 960 -18.00 27.20 -8.16
C LEU A 960 -18.54 27.97 -9.37
N GLY A 961 -19.05 29.17 -9.09
CA GLY A 961 -19.51 30.12 -10.08
C GLY A 961 -20.89 29.78 -10.68
N ARG A 962 -21.39 30.66 -11.55
CA ARG A 962 -22.66 30.50 -12.26
C ARG A 962 -22.53 30.95 -13.71
N ASP A 963 -23.44 30.50 -14.57
CA ASP A 963 -23.51 30.94 -15.95
C ASP A 963 -23.53 32.48 -16.04
N LYS A 964 -22.72 33.02 -16.96
CA LYS A 964 -22.53 34.46 -17.23
C LYS A 964 -21.95 35.29 -16.08
N GLN A 965 -21.51 34.67 -14.98
CA GLN A 965 -20.84 35.38 -13.91
C GLN A 965 -19.52 35.98 -14.43
N GLN A 966 -19.31 37.26 -14.16
CA GLN A 966 -18.05 37.96 -14.47
C GLN A 966 -17.08 37.78 -13.30
N VAL A 967 -15.82 37.53 -13.62
CA VAL A 967 -14.72 37.47 -12.64
C VAL A 967 -13.61 38.42 -13.06
N LYS A 968 -12.90 38.98 -12.08
CA LYS A 968 -11.82 39.94 -12.31
C LYS A 968 -10.45 39.36 -11.99
N ALA A 969 -9.44 39.74 -12.78
CA ALA A 969 -8.06 39.45 -12.44
C ALA A 969 -7.72 40.00 -11.04
N GLY A 970 -7.02 39.20 -10.23
CA GLY A 970 -6.69 39.48 -8.83
C GLY A 970 -7.77 39.04 -7.83
N GLU A 971 -8.99 38.74 -8.27
CA GLU A 971 -10.05 38.21 -7.39
C GLU A 971 -9.65 36.85 -6.82
N VAL A 972 -9.99 36.60 -5.55
CA VAL A 972 -9.70 35.34 -4.86
C VAL A 972 -10.99 34.70 -4.38
N TRP A 973 -11.25 33.48 -4.81
CA TRP A 973 -12.42 32.69 -4.42
C TRP A 973 -12.01 31.60 -3.44
N PRO A 974 -12.26 31.77 -2.13
CA PRO A 974 -12.08 30.70 -1.16
C PRO A 974 -13.24 29.70 -1.25
N TYR A 975 -12.95 28.42 -1.02
CA TYR A 975 -13.96 27.38 -0.95
C TYR A 975 -13.61 26.33 0.13
N ARG A 976 -14.64 25.81 0.78
CA ARG A 976 -14.54 24.76 1.81
C ARG A 976 -15.69 23.78 1.69
N PHE A 977 -15.39 22.49 1.66
CA PHE A 977 -16.39 21.42 1.59
C PHE A 977 -15.87 20.12 2.22
N ALA A 978 -16.78 19.19 2.51
CA ALA A 978 -16.45 17.83 2.88
C ALA A 978 -16.97 16.84 1.84
N MET A 979 -16.26 15.71 1.70
CA MET A 979 -16.75 14.52 1.04
C MET A 979 -16.83 13.39 2.05
N ALA A 980 -18.01 12.81 2.22
CA ALA A 980 -18.24 11.65 3.06
C ALA A 980 -18.55 10.41 2.22
N THR A 981 -18.02 9.26 2.62
CA THR A 981 -18.47 7.94 2.18
C THR A 981 -19.33 7.32 3.27
N LEU A 982 -20.59 7.04 2.92
CA LEU A 982 -21.62 6.70 3.88
C LEU A 982 -22.09 5.27 3.62
N PRO A 983 -21.81 4.30 4.51
CA PRO A 983 -22.07 2.88 4.27
C PRO A 983 -23.53 2.49 4.48
N ASP A 984 -24.47 3.37 4.12
CA ASP A 984 -25.91 3.06 4.07
C ASP A 984 -26.35 2.96 2.60
N PRO A 985 -26.74 1.79 2.11
CA PRO A 985 -27.24 1.65 0.73
C PRO A 985 -28.57 2.40 0.50
N ARG A 986 -29.26 2.81 1.58
CA ARG A 986 -30.45 3.65 1.52
C ARG A 986 -30.00 5.11 1.58
N LEU A 987 -30.16 5.83 0.48
CA LEU A 987 -29.95 7.26 0.49
C LEU A 987 -31.07 7.90 1.34
N SER A 988 -30.72 8.40 2.52
CA SER A 988 -31.62 9.12 3.43
C SER A 988 -31.05 10.50 3.75
N ASN A 989 -31.93 11.49 3.86
CA ASN A 989 -31.53 12.85 4.17
C ASN A 989 -31.15 13.01 5.64
N GLU A 990 -31.72 12.18 6.52
CA GLU A 990 -31.51 12.25 7.98
C GLU A 990 -30.03 12.17 8.35
N LEU A 991 -29.29 11.23 7.76
CA LEU A 991 -27.85 11.09 8.00
C LEU A 991 -27.07 12.32 7.52
N LEU A 992 -27.42 12.87 6.35
CA LEU A 992 -26.78 14.05 5.78
C LEU A 992 -27.08 15.32 6.59
N GLU A 993 -28.32 15.49 7.05
CA GLU A 993 -28.70 16.58 7.95
C GLU A 993 -28.00 16.47 9.31
N ASP A 994 -27.92 15.25 9.86
CA ASP A 994 -27.23 15.01 11.11
C ASP A 994 -25.73 15.31 10.98
N LEU A 995 -25.06 14.85 9.91
CA LEU A 995 -23.67 15.18 9.63
C LEU A 995 -23.42 16.69 9.45
N THR A 996 -24.32 17.37 8.74
CA THR A 996 -24.26 18.81 8.54
C THR A 996 -24.30 19.56 9.87
N ARG A 997 -25.18 19.12 10.78
CA ARG A 997 -25.30 19.63 12.16
C ARG A 997 -24.06 19.29 13.00
N ALA A 998 -23.60 18.04 12.96
CA ALA A 998 -22.41 17.57 13.68
C ALA A 998 -21.17 18.39 13.34
N CYS A 999 -21.01 18.74 12.06
CA CYS A 999 -19.89 19.51 11.54
C CYS A 999 -20.08 21.02 11.66
N ASN A 1000 -21.20 21.50 12.24
CA ASN A 1000 -21.58 22.92 12.34
C ASN A 1000 -21.46 23.67 11.01
N LEU A 1001 -21.93 23.06 9.91
CA LEU A 1001 -21.78 23.61 8.57
C LEU A 1001 -22.70 24.79 8.29
N ASP A 1002 -23.66 25.07 9.17
CA ASP A 1002 -24.45 26.30 9.19
C ASP A 1002 -23.66 27.51 9.76
N GLY A 1003 -22.42 27.29 10.21
CA GLY A 1003 -21.58 28.29 10.86
C GLY A 1003 -21.88 28.49 12.34
N GLY A 1004 -22.78 27.68 12.91
CA GLY A 1004 -23.15 27.69 14.32
C GLY A 1004 -22.21 26.91 15.23
N THR A 1005 -22.71 26.53 16.41
CA THR A 1005 -21.98 25.74 17.40
C THR A 1005 -22.84 24.68 18.09
N ASN A 1006 -24.04 24.43 17.56
CA ASN A 1006 -25.06 23.59 18.18
C ASN A 1006 -24.90 22.09 17.84
N GLY A 1007 -23.86 21.70 17.10
CA GLY A 1007 -23.58 20.31 16.76
C GLY A 1007 -23.33 19.43 17.98
N TYR A 1008 -22.81 20.01 19.06
CA TYR A 1008 -22.51 19.34 20.33
C TYR A 1008 -22.25 20.36 21.45
N PRO A 1009 -22.53 20.02 22.72
CA PRO A 1009 -22.20 20.87 23.85
C PRO A 1009 -20.69 20.84 24.12
N PHE A 1010 -20.14 21.98 24.57
CA PHE A 1010 -18.76 22.07 25.02
C PHE A 1010 -18.58 23.18 26.06
N ALA A 1011 -17.48 23.12 26.81
CA ALA A 1011 -17.01 24.20 27.66
C ALA A 1011 -15.48 24.25 27.64
N VAL A 1012 -14.90 25.44 27.46
CA VAL A 1012 -13.45 25.66 27.48
C VAL A 1012 -13.05 26.18 28.84
N LYS A 1013 -12.16 25.46 29.53
CA LYS A 1013 -11.59 25.80 30.83
C LYS A 1013 -10.29 26.59 30.70
N THR A 1014 -9.44 26.20 29.76
CA THR A 1014 -8.16 26.87 29.45
C THR A 1014 -8.03 27.01 27.94
N GLY A 1015 -7.53 28.15 27.47
CA GLY A 1015 -7.54 28.54 26.06
C GLY A 1015 -8.81 29.29 25.66
N LYS A 1016 -8.97 29.54 24.35
CA LYS A 1016 -10.09 30.30 23.78
C LYS A 1016 -10.71 29.55 22.60
N PHE A 1017 -12.02 29.33 22.65
CA PHE A 1017 -12.77 28.78 21.52
C PHE A 1017 -12.65 29.70 20.29
N ALA A 1018 -12.39 29.12 19.11
CA ALA A 1018 -12.22 29.86 17.86
C ALA A 1018 -13.18 29.45 16.74
N GLY A 1019 -13.79 28.26 16.81
CA GLY A 1019 -14.75 27.79 15.82
C GLY A 1019 -14.97 26.28 15.89
N ALA A 1020 -16.09 25.82 15.33
CA ALA A 1020 -16.48 24.40 15.33
C ALA A 1020 -16.85 23.86 13.93
N GLU A 1021 -16.71 24.69 12.88
CA GLU A 1021 -17.00 24.29 11.50
C GLU A 1021 -15.89 23.38 10.98
N PHE A 1022 -16.27 22.14 10.62
CA PHE A 1022 -15.41 20.99 10.32
C PHE A 1022 -14.55 20.52 11.49
N PHE A 1023 -13.79 21.40 12.14
CA PHE A 1023 -12.95 21.08 13.32
C PHE A 1023 -13.42 21.84 14.56
N PHE A 1024 -13.44 21.17 15.71
CA PHE A 1024 -13.43 21.91 16.97
C PHE A 1024 -12.07 22.59 17.17
N THR A 1025 -12.10 23.91 17.28
CA THR A 1025 -10.92 24.77 17.25
C THR A 1025 -10.77 25.53 18.55
N VAL A 1026 -9.60 25.39 19.18
CA VAL A 1026 -9.23 26.16 20.38
C VAL A 1026 -7.86 26.79 20.15
N GLU A 1027 -7.73 28.06 20.49
CA GLU A 1027 -6.43 28.72 20.67
C GLU A 1027 -5.93 28.38 22.07
N ALA A 1028 -4.76 27.74 22.18
CA ALA A 1028 -4.14 27.42 23.45
C ALA A 1028 -3.74 28.70 24.20
N ASP A 1029 -3.83 28.66 25.53
CA ASP A 1029 -3.27 29.68 26.41
C ASP A 1029 -2.02 29.11 27.07
N GLY A 1030 -0.86 29.75 26.86
CA GLY A 1030 0.41 29.26 27.39
C GLY A 1030 0.83 27.87 26.90
N ASN A 1031 0.49 27.49 25.66
CA ASN A 1031 0.73 26.17 25.04
C ASN A 1031 -0.14 25.02 25.59
N GLU A 1032 -1.23 25.33 26.28
CA GLU A 1032 -2.23 24.33 26.68
C GLU A 1032 -3.67 24.78 26.43
N ALA A 1033 -4.55 23.80 26.20
CA ALA A 1033 -5.99 23.97 26.16
C ALA A 1033 -6.64 22.84 26.97
N ALA A 1034 -7.70 23.17 27.70
CA ALA A 1034 -8.48 22.20 28.46
C ALA A 1034 -9.97 22.47 28.26
N PHE A 1035 -10.74 21.45 27.92
CA PHE A 1035 -12.15 21.59 27.58
C PHE A 1035 -12.94 20.29 27.78
N THR A 1036 -14.24 20.43 27.99
CA THR A 1036 -15.22 19.33 27.95
C THR A 1036 -16.01 19.40 26.66
N ILE A 1037 -16.34 18.25 26.07
CA ILE A 1037 -17.04 18.19 24.79
C ILE A 1037 -17.91 16.92 24.69
N GLY A 1038 -19.05 17.02 24.00
CA GLY A 1038 -20.01 15.92 23.85
C GLY A 1038 -20.98 15.78 25.03
N PRO A 1039 -21.89 14.79 24.99
CA PRO A 1039 -21.87 13.63 24.10
C PRO A 1039 -22.28 13.96 22.66
N ARG A 1040 -21.70 13.28 21.69
CA ARG A 1040 -22.08 13.34 20.27
C ARG A 1040 -21.68 12.08 19.53
N ASP A 1041 -22.66 11.44 18.88
CA ASP A 1041 -22.34 10.42 17.89
C ASP A 1041 -21.98 11.06 16.55
N PHE A 1042 -21.02 10.47 15.85
CA PHE A 1042 -20.49 10.97 14.59
C PHE A 1042 -19.87 9.82 13.80
N ILE A 1043 -19.85 9.91 12.48
CA ILE A 1043 -19.38 8.81 11.61
C ILE A 1043 -17.90 8.45 11.80
N CYS A 1044 -17.12 9.38 12.34
CA CYS A 1044 -15.75 9.16 12.78
C CYS A 1044 -15.56 9.80 14.17
N ASP A 1045 -14.36 9.67 14.73
CA ASP A 1045 -14.02 10.38 15.97
C ASP A 1045 -13.94 11.88 15.71
N LEU A 1046 -14.42 12.69 16.67
CA LEU A 1046 -14.54 14.13 16.45
C LEU A 1046 -13.13 14.72 16.25
N PRO A 1047 -12.95 15.55 15.22
CA PRO A 1047 -11.70 16.24 14.93
C PRO A 1047 -11.44 17.46 15.80
N PHE A 1048 -10.16 17.67 16.07
CA PHE A 1048 -9.68 18.80 16.85
C PHE A 1048 -8.50 19.45 16.15
N ARG A 1049 -8.46 20.78 16.23
CA ARG A 1049 -7.24 21.56 15.96
C ARG A 1049 -7.00 22.52 17.12
N VAL A 1050 -5.85 22.40 17.76
CA VAL A 1050 -5.45 23.26 18.88
C VAL A 1050 -4.24 24.08 18.44
N ARG A 1051 -4.45 25.39 18.28
CA ARG A 1051 -3.43 26.34 17.81
C ARG A 1051 -2.63 26.90 18.98
N GLY A 1052 -1.45 27.42 18.70
CA GLY A 1052 -0.55 27.96 19.74
C GLY A 1052 0.18 26.85 20.51
N VAL A 1053 0.44 25.72 19.85
CA VAL A 1053 1.22 24.59 20.37
C VAL A 1053 2.53 24.50 19.60
N GLU A 1054 3.63 24.16 20.26
CA GLU A 1054 4.96 24.10 19.65
C GLU A 1054 5.26 22.73 19.03
N ASP A 1055 5.84 22.72 17.82
CA ASP A 1055 6.47 21.53 17.24
C ASP A 1055 7.92 21.38 17.75
N ASN A 1056 8.05 21.25 19.08
CA ASN A 1056 9.34 21.12 19.75
C ASN A 1056 9.71 19.65 20.04
N GLY A 1057 8.92 18.68 19.57
CA GLY A 1057 9.19 17.24 19.69
C GLY A 1057 8.21 16.46 20.57
N CYS A 1058 7.38 17.11 21.39
CA CYS A 1058 6.23 16.44 22.00
C CYS A 1058 5.07 17.40 22.28
N ALA A 1059 3.99 17.22 21.53
CA ALA A 1059 2.65 17.63 21.93
C ALA A 1059 1.84 16.38 22.27
N ALA A 1060 0.90 16.52 23.19
CA ALA A 1060 0.09 15.39 23.61
C ALA A 1060 -1.33 15.83 23.95
N ILE A 1061 -2.20 14.83 24.04
CA ILE A 1061 -3.49 14.96 24.67
C ILE A 1061 -3.58 14.02 25.87
N TYR A 1062 -4.44 14.38 26.80
CA TYR A 1062 -4.80 13.57 27.95
C TYR A 1062 -6.31 13.64 28.13
N VAL A 1063 -6.96 12.49 28.20
CA VAL A 1063 -8.42 12.39 28.34
C VAL A 1063 -8.73 11.80 29.71
N ALA A 1064 -9.67 12.37 30.46
CA ALA A 1064 -9.94 11.92 31.84
C ALA A 1064 -10.31 10.42 31.93
N SER A 1065 -10.99 9.90 30.91
CA SER A 1065 -11.35 8.47 30.77
C SER A 1065 -10.14 7.59 30.42
N ARG A 1066 -9.16 8.13 29.67
CA ARG A 1066 -7.92 7.47 29.26
C ARG A 1066 -6.72 8.14 29.94
N LYS A 1067 -6.43 7.71 31.17
CA LYS A 1067 -5.44 8.30 32.09
C LYS A 1067 -3.96 8.08 31.70
N PHE A 1068 -3.60 8.37 30.45
CA PHE A 1068 -2.22 8.43 29.95
C PHE A 1068 -2.12 9.39 28.77
N PHE A 1069 -0.90 9.87 28.49
CA PHE A 1069 -0.64 10.79 27.39
C PHE A 1069 -0.64 10.06 26.05
N ARG A 1070 -1.39 10.62 25.08
CA ARG A 1070 -1.27 10.26 23.66
C ARG A 1070 -0.54 11.39 22.94
N PHE A 1071 0.59 11.09 22.32
CA PHE A 1071 1.33 12.08 21.54
C PHE A 1071 0.65 12.34 20.20
N VAL A 1072 0.57 13.60 19.81
CA VAL A 1072 -0.16 14.06 18.62
C VAL A 1072 0.71 15.01 17.81
N SER A 1073 0.48 15.03 16.50
CA SER A 1073 1.30 15.79 15.58
C SER A 1073 1.02 17.28 15.65
N VAL A 1074 2.07 18.07 15.44
CA VAL A 1074 2.01 19.52 15.27
C VAL A 1074 2.51 19.91 13.89
N VAL A 1075 1.77 20.81 13.22
CA VAL A 1075 2.16 21.46 11.97
C VAL A 1075 1.75 22.92 12.05
N ASP A 1076 2.65 23.83 11.69
CA ASP A 1076 2.41 25.29 11.71
C ASP A 1076 1.81 25.78 13.03
N GLY A 1077 2.37 25.32 14.14
CA GLY A 1077 1.92 25.69 15.49
C GLY A 1077 0.55 25.15 15.89
N THR A 1078 0.03 24.16 15.17
CA THR A 1078 -1.31 23.57 15.38
C THR A 1078 -1.21 22.08 15.62
N ALA A 1079 -1.70 21.62 16.77
CA ALA A 1079 -1.87 20.21 17.08
C ALA A 1079 -3.15 19.66 16.43
N TYR A 1080 -3.05 18.53 15.74
CA TYR A 1080 -4.15 17.88 15.03
C TYR A 1080 -4.42 16.50 15.59
N PHE A 1081 -5.69 16.21 15.93
CA PHE A 1081 -6.06 14.89 16.44
C PHE A 1081 -7.56 14.61 16.33
N GLN A 1082 -7.95 13.36 16.60
CA GLN A 1082 -9.35 12.95 16.75
C GLN A 1082 -9.57 12.30 18.11
N GLU A 1083 -10.75 12.46 18.70
CA GLU A 1083 -11.13 11.77 19.94
C GLU A 1083 -12.60 11.35 19.92
N PRO A 1084 -12.95 10.14 20.39
CA PRO A 1084 -14.34 9.75 20.58
C PRO A 1084 -15.00 10.66 21.62
N VAL A 1085 -16.13 11.24 21.24
CA VAL A 1085 -16.96 12.10 22.10
C VAL A 1085 -18.39 11.56 22.23
N LEU A 1086 -18.62 10.30 21.83
CA LEU A 1086 -19.91 9.64 22.04
C LEU A 1086 -20.27 9.64 23.53
N PRO A 1087 -19.40 9.17 24.44
CA PRO A 1087 -19.40 9.68 25.80
C PRO A 1087 -18.78 11.08 25.82
N ALA A 1088 -19.32 12.00 26.62
CA ALA A 1088 -18.67 13.28 26.85
C ALA A 1088 -17.22 13.08 27.31
N ALA A 1089 -16.31 13.86 26.74
CA ALA A 1089 -14.87 13.77 27.00
C ALA A 1089 -14.37 15.04 27.69
N GLU A 1090 -13.57 14.88 28.74
CA GLU A 1090 -12.76 15.95 29.32
C GLU A 1090 -11.33 15.78 28.80
N ILE A 1091 -10.86 16.79 28.06
CA ILE A 1091 -9.63 16.73 27.28
C ILE A 1091 -8.71 17.88 27.70
N TRP A 1092 -7.44 17.54 27.95
CA TRP A 1092 -6.32 18.48 27.91
C TRP A 1092 -5.50 18.21 26.65
N ALA A 1093 -5.06 19.26 25.97
CA ALA A 1093 -4.23 19.20 24.77
C ALA A 1093 -3.18 20.31 24.79
N GLY A 1094 -1.91 19.98 24.53
CA GLY A 1094 -0.83 20.96 24.55
C GLY A 1094 0.56 20.34 24.59
N ASN A 1095 1.57 21.17 24.86
CA ASN A 1095 2.92 20.69 25.14
C ASN A 1095 3.06 20.33 26.62
N PRO A 1096 3.38 19.06 26.98
CA PRO A 1096 3.54 18.70 28.40
C PRO A 1096 4.67 19.47 29.09
N PHE A 1097 5.70 19.83 28.32
CA PHE A 1097 6.79 20.71 28.71
C PHE A 1097 7.09 21.69 27.56
N VAL A 1098 7.49 22.90 27.93
CA VAL A 1098 7.85 24.00 27.04
C VAL A 1098 9.20 24.56 27.48
N CYS A 1099 9.93 25.13 26.52
CA CYS A 1099 11.17 25.86 26.77
C CYS A 1099 11.00 27.33 26.39
N GLU A 1100 11.64 28.24 27.13
CA GLU A 1100 11.68 29.65 26.76
C GLU A 1100 12.41 29.85 25.43
N ASP A 1101 13.51 29.13 25.21
CA ASP A 1101 14.21 29.10 23.92
C ASP A 1101 13.54 28.08 22.97
N LYS A 1102 12.94 28.59 21.88
CA LYS A 1102 12.20 27.78 20.89
C LYS A 1102 13.10 26.93 19.99
N ALA A 1103 14.41 27.11 20.04
CA ALA A 1103 15.34 26.23 19.35
C ALA A 1103 15.47 24.86 20.05
N VAL A 1104 15.17 24.77 21.35
CA VAL A 1104 15.26 23.53 22.12
C VAL A 1104 14.25 22.49 21.61
N ARG A 1105 14.63 21.22 21.66
CA ARG A 1105 13.77 20.07 21.36
C ARG A 1105 13.53 19.26 22.62
N LEU A 1106 12.29 18.85 22.84
CA LEU A 1106 11.83 18.16 24.04
C LEU A 1106 11.23 16.81 23.66
N THR A 1107 11.56 15.77 24.41
CA THR A 1107 10.90 14.47 24.26
C THR A 1107 10.60 13.88 25.63
N LEU A 1108 9.32 13.63 25.86
CA LEU A 1108 8.81 13.04 27.10
C LEU A 1108 8.51 11.57 26.89
N VAL A 1109 9.07 10.72 27.75
CA VAL A 1109 8.77 9.30 27.84
C VAL A 1109 8.07 9.04 29.17
N VAL A 1110 6.76 8.75 29.11
CA VAL A 1110 5.96 8.39 30.28
C VAL A 1110 5.85 6.87 30.39
N ASP A 1111 5.33 6.24 29.36
CA ASP A 1111 5.12 4.79 29.26
C ASP A 1111 6.14 4.14 28.29
N GLY A 1112 6.11 2.81 28.17
CA GLY A 1112 7.02 2.08 27.26
C GLY A 1112 8.38 1.76 27.87
N GLN A 1113 8.57 2.07 29.16
CA GLN A 1113 9.77 1.80 29.95
C GLN A 1113 9.61 0.52 30.78
N SER A 1114 10.72 0.04 31.34
CA SER A 1114 10.69 -1.03 32.33
C SER A 1114 9.76 -0.65 33.50
N PRO A 1115 8.95 -1.58 34.02
CA PRO A 1115 8.00 -1.29 35.09
C PRO A 1115 8.64 -0.55 36.27
N GLY A 1116 7.97 0.48 36.78
CA GLY A 1116 8.40 1.26 37.94
C GLY A 1116 9.37 2.42 37.63
N LYS A 1117 9.86 2.58 36.40
CA LYS A 1117 10.66 3.76 36.02
C LYS A 1117 9.83 5.03 36.03
N ALA A 1118 10.38 6.10 36.60
CA ALA A 1118 9.80 7.43 36.52
C ALA A 1118 9.81 7.98 35.08
N PRO A 1119 8.88 8.88 34.71
CA PRO A 1119 8.92 9.56 33.41
C PRO A 1119 10.28 10.23 33.15
N LEU A 1120 10.75 10.14 31.92
CA LEU A 1120 12.01 10.72 31.45
C LEU A 1120 11.70 11.88 30.51
N LEU A 1121 12.35 13.02 30.72
CA LEU A 1121 12.32 14.17 29.82
C LEU A 1121 13.72 14.38 29.24
N GLU A 1122 13.85 14.24 27.94
CA GLU A 1122 15.03 14.67 27.17
C GLU A 1122 14.86 16.15 26.80
N VAL A 1123 15.89 16.96 27.08
CA VAL A 1123 15.98 18.37 26.69
C VAL A 1123 17.21 18.55 25.81
N HIS A 1124 17.01 18.72 24.50
CA HIS A 1124 18.05 18.74 23.49
C HIS A 1124 18.28 20.16 22.94
N ASN A 1125 19.53 20.58 22.87
CA ASN A 1125 19.93 21.83 22.24
C ASN A 1125 20.55 21.56 20.87
N PRO A 1126 19.80 21.77 19.76
CA PRO A 1126 20.31 21.55 18.42
C PRO A 1126 21.17 22.71 17.89
N THR A 1127 21.45 23.75 18.68
CA THR A 1127 22.20 24.93 18.22
C THR A 1127 23.71 24.73 18.34
N SER A 1128 24.49 25.64 17.75
CA SER A 1128 25.96 25.66 17.81
C SER A 1128 26.53 26.33 19.07
N ARG A 1129 25.68 26.87 19.94
CA ARG A 1129 26.09 27.56 21.17
C ARG A 1129 25.44 26.93 22.39
N GLU A 1130 26.11 27.08 23.52
CA GLU A 1130 25.52 26.74 24.81
C GLU A 1130 24.31 27.65 25.09
N LEU A 1131 23.27 27.08 25.70
CA LEU A 1131 22.07 27.81 26.09
C LEU A 1131 21.88 27.72 27.60
N ALA A 1132 21.55 28.85 28.23
CA ALA A 1132 20.97 28.89 29.56
C ALA A 1132 19.50 29.31 29.40
N THR A 1133 18.58 28.43 29.76
CA THR A 1133 17.15 28.62 29.50
C THR A 1133 16.32 27.91 30.56
N ARG A 1134 15.02 28.19 30.60
CA ARG A 1134 14.08 27.56 31.52
C ARG A 1134 13.16 26.59 30.78
N VAL A 1135 13.08 25.37 31.30
CA VAL A 1135 12.08 24.37 30.90
C VAL A 1135 10.99 24.32 31.96
N PHE A 1136 9.73 24.34 31.54
CA PHE A 1136 8.59 24.30 32.46
C PHE A 1136 7.39 23.57 31.86
N SER A 1137 6.52 23.06 32.71
CA SER A 1137 5.24 22.45 32.34
C SER A 1137 4.09 23.43 32.55
N PRO A 1138 3.22 23.67 31.56
CA PRO A 1138 2.06 24.55 31.69
C PRO A 1138 1.19 24.21 32.93
N PRO A 1139 0.63 25.20 33.65
CA PRO A 1139 0.02 25.00 34.96
C PRO A 1139 -1.06 23.91 35.06
N HIS A 1140 -1.83 23.69 33.99
CA HIS A 1140 -2.94 22.72 33.98
C HIS A 1140 -2.56 21.37 33.37
N THR A 1141 -1.29 21.17 32.98
CA THR A 1141 -0.79 19.90 32.43
C THR A 1141 -1.04 18.76 33.42
N PRO A 1142 -1.76 17.70 33.04
CA PRO A 1142 -1.96 16.54 33.90
C PRO A 1142 -0.62 15.94 34.36
N GLN A 1143 -0.52 15.54 35.62
CA GLN A 1143 0.69 14.95 36.24
C GLN A 1143 1.90 15.90 36.41
N PHE A 1144 2.09 16.89 35.54
CA PHE A 1144 3.32 17.69 35.47
C PHE A 1144 3.15 19.20 35.71
N GLY A 1145 1.90 19.69 35.78
CA GLY A 1145 1.63 21.13 35.79
C GLY A 1145 2.40 21.91 36.85
N GLY A 1146 3.05 23.00 36.42
CA GLY A 1146 3.83 23.89 37.28
C GLY A 1146 5.26 23.42 37.59
N LEU A 1147 5.69 22.25 37.09
CA LEU A 1147 7.10 21.84 37.16
C LEU A 1147 7.98 22.82 36.37
N ARG A 1148 9.18 23.11 36.87
CA ARG A 1148 10.17 23.94 36.18
C ARG A 1148 11.60 23.59 36.58
N ALA A 1149 12.54 23.84 35.68
CA ALA A 1149 13.96 23.77 35.93
C ALA A 1149 14.70 24.83 35.09
N GLU A 1150 15.66 25.50 35.70
CA GLU A 1150 16.70 26.21 34.95
C GLU A 1150 17.68 25.17 34.42
N VAL A 1151 17.99 25.23 33.13
CA VAL A 1151 18.82 24.25 32.47
C VAL A 1151 19.93 24.93 31.69
N LYS A 1152 21.13 24.37 31.83
CA LYS A 1152 22.30 24.73 31.04
C LYS A 1152 22.52 23.62 30.02
N LEU A 1153 22.29 23.92 28.75
CA LEU A 1153 22.29 22.95 27.66
C LEU A 1153 23.55 23.13 26.82
N PRO A 1154 24.44 22.12 26.77
CA PRO A 1154 25.61 22.15 25.89
C PRO A 1154 25.20 22.32 24.42
N ALA A 1155 26.08 22.92 23.62
CA ALA A 1155 25.86 23.05 22.18
C ALA A 1155 25.80 21.68 21.52
N GLY A 1156 24.69 21.36 20.84
CA GLY A 1156 24.54 20.08 20.15
C GLY A 1156 24.57 18.87 21.09
N ASP A 1157 23.95 18.95 22.27
CA ASP A 1157 23.79 17.78 23.15
C ASP A 1157 22.48 17.84 23.95
N SER A 1158 22.17 16.75 24.66
CA SER A 1158 20.97 16.59 25.48
C SER A 1158 21.28 16.57 26.97
N VAL A 1159 20.35 17.08 27.77
CA VAL A 1159 20.27 16.88 29.22
C VAL A 1159 19.00 16.10 29.54
N PHE A 1160 19.07 15.17 30.49
CA PHE A 1160 17.98 14.27 30.84
C PHE A 1160 17.45 14.55 32.24
N PHE A 1161 16.13 14.48 32.42
CA PHE A 1161 15.47 14.65 33.71
C PHE A 1161 14.53 13.49 34.00
N ARG A 1162 14.53 13.01 35.25
CA ARG A 1162 13.47 12.16 35.78
C ARG A 1162 12.46 13.00 36.52
N VAL A 1163 11.18 12.72 36.28
CA VAL A 1163 10.08 13.32 37.05
C VAL A 1163 9.87 12.52 38.33
N VAL A 1164 10.37 13.03 39.46
CA VAL A 1164 10.25 12.37 40.77
C VAL A 1164 9.37 13.24 41.67
N GLY A 1165 8.13 12.80 41.89
CA GLY A 1165 7.13 13.59 42.59
C GLY A 1165 6.86 14.91 41.87
N LYS A 1166 7.02 16.04 42.57
CA LYS A 1166 6.88 17.40 41.99
C LYS A 1166 8.22 18.07 41.64
N LYS A 1167 9.23 17.30 41.24
CA LYS A 1167 10.56 17.84 40.88
C LYS A 1167 11.10 17.19 39.61
N LEU A 1168 11.82 17.99 38.82
CA LEU A 1168 12.69 17.51 37.75
C LEU A 1168 14.07 17.25 38.34
N LYS A 1169 14.49 15.99 38.39
CA LYS A 1169 15.82 15.60 38.85
C LYS A 1169 16.70 15.31 37.64
N GLN A 1170 17.72 16.12 37.42
CA GLN A 1170 18.68 15.88 36.35
C GLN A 1170 19.37 14.52 36.56
N GLU A 1171 19.43 13.73 35.49
CA GLU A 1171 20.06 12.42 35.45
C GLU A 1171 21.31 12.52 34.59
N THR A 1172 22.44 12.04 35.12
CA THR A 1172 23.64 11.79 34.32
C THR A 1172 23.47 10.41 33.71
N LEU A 1173 22.99 10.34 32.48
CA LEU A 1173 23.04 9.09 31.73
C LEU A 1173 24.52 8.82 31.41
N ILE A 1174 25.01 7.66 31.83
CA ILE A 1174 26.34 7.18 31.43
C ILE A 1174 26.24 6.83 29.93
N PRO A 1175 27.09 7.42 29.06
CA PRO A 1175 27.02 7.26 27.61
C PRO A 1175 26.96 5.83 27.08
#